data_AF-A0AA36HYN2-F1
#
_entry.id   AF-A0AA36HYN2-F1
#
_cell.length_a   1.000
_cell.length_b   1.000
_cell.length_c   1.000
_cell.angle_alpha   90.00
_cell.angle_beta   90.00
_cell.angle_gamma   90.00
#
_symmetry.space_group_name_H-M   'P 1'
#
loop_
_entity.id
_entity.type
_entity.pdbx_description
1 polymer ?
#
loop_
_entity_poly.entity_id
_entity_poly.type
_entity_poly.pdbx_seq_one_letter_code
_entity_poly.pdbx_strand_id
1 'polypeptide(L)'
;MSTREGGGAWRTYTSKQVLGARGAAQLVGMFRNPDNSTKEKEVREAEEKEAQARHFAGMLWMVDGVPPPDFVVIQDTIGPSQRADVSVYVQRPEEPLKEVRVLGPRRSTAEEARKDGCELKRVAFKCVEKKFNLQEVWRKCYQLENKQWSVQELTGDDILEASERLLPEVHAAQRTKKDNFETTAEWFQANNKRRDYAENFAPVGPSWALAQLQTPVPIFPGVWYMHERQNQEGRHVPMLFFNAESGRYYRNRSHEVYVPAKSRWLQTGVPHGPEDHSLKMAHGSVCLPTSSGRKDDMAVILPELARTGSLLKLPMPFADKPAALFLLVDGVRNASAAEWCAKRFHTHLLPRLSAVHSDLDDAELVSIIKEALAHLDHALLESPARYAGCSLAVALLLGPRLAVCSLGGCRAVVCTPPAAPAEPPTKKGPGAGAAWACRTVEGSVPGHTRLDILQSQRRRRFEAYGPLDFDMGQAAQLQTASPSEASLADLSDRDRAIRKALRAANPFAALGLSLAEAMAAKPSTGKNAVEAFEALLGPRRGDQQAEAARSRVKAAGEAVDKMLTQDTFGAQQLAELLYVLDEEDGIITQQRAAALLKIPPGCGEAVANGAVSVRYQAVLGGIAATCPSDATRGWDILREAIDAAARPATSIWTPPAGARGVEVSAAMGLRDLKRPRRLVGLEFAGEVFRIEPGNTLCLLMMTDGAQSVQPSQMAEAVAANQARRVGRLNQRASVSTSR
;
A
#
# COMPACT_ATOMS: atom_id res chain seq x y z
N MET A 1 54.25 -31.43 -6.83
CA MET A 1 53.60 -30.95 -8.06
C MET A 1 52.40 -30.11 -7.66
N SER A 2 52.45 -28.84 -8.01
CA SER A 2 51.54 -27.78 -7.59
C SER A 2 50.58 -27.45 -8.72
N THR A 3 49.28 -27.44 -8.45
CA THR A 3 48.31 -26.62 -9.20
C THR A 3 47.36 -25.98 -8.19
N ARG A 4 47.80 -24.84 -7.66
CA ARG A 4 46.92 -23.77 -7.19
C ARG A 4 46.34 -23.11 -8.44
N GLU A 5 45.02 -23.02 -8.54
CA GLU A 5 44.34 -21.89 -9.17
C GLU A 5 42.84 -21.93 -8.84
N GLY A 6 42.40 -20.96 -8.04
CA GLY A 6 41.01 -20.73 -7.66
C GLY A 6 40.87 -19.24 -7.40
N GLY A 7 40.73 -18.47 -8.47
CA GLY A 7 40.71 -17.01 -8.47
C GLY A 7 39.53 -16.44 -7.69
N GLY A 8 39.83 -15.64 -6.67
CA GLY A 8 38.84 -14.85 -5.95
C GLY A 8 38.40 -13.65 -6.79
N ALA A 9 37.21 -13.70 -7.36
CA ALA A 9 36.57 -12.57 -8.02
C ALA A 9 35.94 -11.63 -6.98
N TRP A 10 36.74 -10.78 -6.35
CA TRP A 10 36.26 -9.61 -5.59
C TRP A 10 36.75 -8.34 -6.30
N ARG A 11 35.92 -7.75 -7.17
CA ARG A 11 36.17 -6.41 -7.70
C ARG A 11 35.62 -5.37 -6.71
N THR A 12 36.52 -4.65 -6.05
CA THR A 12 36.21 -3.44 -5.27
C THR A 12 35.97 -2.26 -6.21
N TYR A 13 34.81 -1.62 -6.11
CA TYR A 13 34.59 -0.28 -6.67
C TYR A 13 35.01 0.76 -5.63
N THR A 14 35.98 1.61 -5.98
CA THR A 14 36.33 2.82 -5.24
C THR A 14 35.69 4.01 -5.93
N SER A 15 34.81 4.76 -5.26
CA SER A 15 34.36 6.07 -5.74
C SER A 15 35.53 7.05 -5.64
N LYS A 16 35.92 7.64 -6.78
CA LYS A 16 36.87 8.74 -6.81
C LYS A 16 36.14 10.05 -6.58
N GLN A 17 36.71 10.86 -5.68
CA GLN A 17 36.45 12.29 -5.50
C GLN A 17 36.61 13.07 -6.82
N VAL A 18 35.76 14.08 -7.02
CA VAL A 18 36.08 15.28 -7.80
C VAL A 18 35.75 16.48 -6.92
N LEU A 19 36.77 17.04 -6.26
CA LEU A 19 36.77 18.41 -5.76
C LEU A 19 37.41 19.27 -6.85
N GLY A 20 36.68 20.27 -7.31
CA GLY A 20 37.20 21.35 -8.16
C GLY A 20 37.11 22.67 -7.40
N ALA A 21 38.25 23.30 -7.19
CA ALA A 21 38.40 24.61 -6.57
C ALA A 21 38.22 25.73 -7.62
N ARG A 22 37.25 26.64 -7.41
CA ARG A 22 37.27 28.06 -7.83
C ARG A 22 35.94 28.73 -7.46
N GLY A 23 35.99 29.73 -6.58
CA GLY A 23 34.83 30.59 -6.29
C GLY A 23 34.89 31.35 -4.98
N ALA A 24 36.06 31.86 -4.59
CA ALA A 24 36.16 32.88 -3.56
C ALA A 24 35.82 34.25 -4.17
N ALA A 25 34.80 34.93 -3.63
CA ALA A 25 34.51 36.36 -3.81
C ALA A 25 33.86 36.84 -2.50
N GLN A 26 34.61 37.51 -1.64
CA GLN A 26 34.83 38.97 -1.56
C GLN A 26 33.74 39.73 -0.79
N LEU A 27 34.24 40.52 0.16
CA LEU A 27 33.55 41.33 1.17
C LEU A 27 33.61 42.81 0.73
N VAL A 28 32.59 43.60 1.16
CA VAL A 28 32.54 45.08 1.36
C VAL A 28 31.78 45.97 0.34
N GLY A 29 30.81 46.76 0.85
CA GLY A 29 30.57 48.19 0.50
C GLY A 29 29.17 48.58 -0.05
N MET A 30 28.20 49.05 0.76
CA MET A 30 27.82 50.45 1.09
C MET A 30 27.23 51.36 -0.04
N PHE A 31 25.94 51.73 0.06
CA PHE A 31 25.37 53.11 0.23
C PHE A 31 23.99 53.39 -0.43
N ARG A 32 23.06 53.83 0.44
CA ARG A 32 22.05 54.94 0.38
C ARG A 32 20.88 54.98 -0.62
N ASN A 33 19.70 55.15 0.01
CA ASN A 33 18.36 55.54 -0.48
C ASN A 33 18.32 56.98 -1.06
N PRO A 34 17.56 57.22 -2.14
CA PRO A 34 17.01 58.53 -2.46
C PRO A 34 15.47 58.61 -2.25
N ASP A 35 15.08 59.74 -1.65
CA ASP A 35 13.88 60.57 -1.86
C ASP A 35 12.46 60.07 -1.50
N ASN A 36 11.87 60.75 -0.49
CA ASN A 36 10.50 60.61 0.01
C ASN A 36 9.44 61.34 -0.86
N SER A 37 9.87 62.19 -1.81
CA SER A 37 8.97 63.03 -2.63
C SER A 37 8.22 62.25 -3.72
N THR A 38 8.74 61.11 -4.15
CA THR A 38 8.08 60.20 -5.09
C THR A 38 6.88 59.50 -4.44
N LYS A 39 6.98 59.15 -3.16
CA LYS A 39 5.90 58.47 -2.42
C LYS A 39 4.66 59.35 -2.25
N GLU A 40 4.82 60.65 -1.98
CA GLU A 40 3.68 61.58 -1.86
C GLU A 40 2.96 61.75 -3.20
N LYS A 41 3.69 61.78 -4.31
CA LYS A 41 3.12 61.84 -5.65
C LYS A 41 2.33 60.56 -5.97
N GLU A 42 2.87 59.38 -5.64
CA GLU A 42 2.20 58.09 -5.83
C GLU A 42 0.92 57.96 -5.00
N VAL A 43 0.91 58.46 -3.76
CA VAL A 43 -0.29 58.44 -2.90
C VAL A 43 -1.37 59.36 -3.45
N ARG A 44 -1.01 60.57 -3.91
CA ARG A 44 -1.97 61.50 -4.52
C ARG A 44 -2.53 60.95 -5.84
N GLU A 45 -1.70 60.37 -6.68
CA GLU A 45 -2.16 59.70 -7.90
C GLU A 45 -3.07 58.51 -7.60
N ALA A 46 -2.79 57.74 -6.53
CA ALA A 46 -3.66 56.65 -6.08
C ALA A 46 -5.01 57.14 -5.57
N GLU A 47 -5.04 58.26 -4.84
CA GLU A 47 -6.27 58.89 -4.33
C GLU A 47 -7.12 59.48 -5.46
N GLU A 48 -6.50 60.17 -6.43
CA GLU A 48 -7.19 60.69 -7.61
C GLU A 48 -7.78 59.56 -8.46
N LYS A 49 -7.05 58.44 -8.62
CA LYS A 49 -7.53 57.25 -9.35
C LYS A 49 -8.64 56.52 -8.59
N GLU A 50 -8.54 56.42 -7.26
CA GLU A 50 -9.61 55.85 -6.44
C GLU A 50 -10.87 56.71 -6.50
N ALA A 51 -10.73 58.04 -6.42
CA ALA A 51 -11.83 58.99 -6.58
C ALA A 51 -12.51 58.83 -7.94
N GLN A 52 -11.74 58.68 -9.03
CA GLN A 52 -12.29 58.40 -10.36
C GLN A 52 -13.00 57.04 -10.43
N ALA A 53 -12.41 55.97 -9.87
CA ALA A 53 -13.00 54.63 -9.88
C ALA A 53 -14.30 54.52 -9.08
N ARG A 54 -14.51 55.42 -8.10
CA ARG A 54 -15.76 55.53 -7.36
C ARG A 54 -16.90 56.16 -8.17
N HIS A 55 -16.63 56.74 -9.35
CA HIS A 55 -17.68 57.19 -10.27
C HIS A 55 -17.86 56.19 -11.42
N PHE A 56 -19.10 55.76 -11.66
CA PHE A 56 -19.41 54.87 -12.79
C PHE A 56 -20.82 55.11 -13.31
N ALA A 57 -20.95 55.44 -14.61
CA ALA A 57 -22.22 55.68 -15.29
C ALA A 57 -23.14 56.66 -14.52
N GLY A 58 -22.58 57.78 -14.04
CA GLY A 58 -23.29 58.79 -13.26
C GLY A 58 -23.60 58.41 -11.81
N MET A 59 -23.19 57.23 -11.34
CA MET A 59 -23.37 56.79 -9.95
C MET A 59 -22.06 56.97 -9.17
N LEU A 60 -22.18 57.25 -7.87
CA LEU A 60 -21.07 57.40 -6.94
C LEU A 60 -21.06 56.25 -5.93
N TRP A 61 -19.91 55.62 -5.73
CA TRP A 61 -19.68 54.59 -4.72
C TRP A 61 -19.45 55.22 -3.35
N MET A 62 -20.50 55.23 -2.53
CA MET A 62 -20.56 55.94 -1.25
C MET A 62 -19.98 55.18 -0.05
N VAL A 63 -19.44 53.97 -0.24
CA VAL A 63 -18.95 53.13 0.88
C VAL A 63 -17.48 53.41 1.16
N ASP A 64 -17.19 54.05 2.29
CA ASP A 64 -15.82 54.31 2.71
C ASP A 64 -15.08 53.04 3.15
N GLY A 65 -13.80 52.96 2.79
CA GLY A 65 -12.95 51.80 3.10
C GLY A 65 -13.24 50.55 2.27
N VAL A 66 -14.24 50.56 1.39
CA VAL A 66 -14.59 49.43 0.51
C VAL A 66 -14.31 49.81 -0.95
N PRO A 67 -13.43 49.10 -1.66
CA PRO A 67 -13.15 49.40 -3.07
C PRO A 67 -14.43 49.28 -3.93
N PRO A 68 -14.63 50.17 -4.93
CA PRO A 68 -15.73 50.05 -5.87
C PRO A 68 -15.62 48.75 -6.68
N PRO A 69 -16.73 48.16 -7.12
CA PRO A 69 -16.73 46.93 -7.89
C PRO A 69 -16.07 47.19 -9.23
N ASP A 70 -15.29 46.21 -9.68
CA ASP A 70 -14.61 46.31 -10.96
C ASP A 70 -14.66 44.98 -11.70
N PHE A 71 -14.31 44.96 -12.99
CA PHE A 71 -14.31 43.72 -13.73
C PHE A 71 -13.21 43.65 -14.77
N VAL A 72 -12.80 42.42 -15.07
CA VAL A 72 -11.85 42.12 -16.14
C VAL A 72 -12.49 41.12 -17.10
N VAL A 73 -12.25 41.28 -18.40
CA VAL A 73 -12.66 40.26 -19.38
C VAL A 73 -11.60 39.17 -19.46
N ILE A 74 -12.00 37.93 -19.19
CA ILE A 74 -11.12 36.76 -19.20
C ILE A 74 -11.51 35.80 -20.32
N GLN A 75 -10.52 35.08 -20.85
CA GLN A 75 -10.75 33.96 -21.76
C GLN A 75 -11.03 32.70 -20.95
N ASP A 76 -12.17 32.06 -21.17
CA ASP A 76 -12.57 30.83 -20.47
C ASP A 76 -11.73 29.64 -20.96
N THR A 77 -11.36 28.76 -20.04
CA THR A 77 -10.59 27.55 -20.33
C THR A 77 -11.36 26.51 -21.15
N ILE A 78 -12.70 26.60 -21.20
CA ILE A 78 -13.57 25.68 -21.93
C ILE A 78 -14.09 26.37 -23.20
N GLY A 79 -13.32 26.29 -24.28
CA GLY A 79 -13.67 26.79 -25.62
C GLY A 79 -13.27 28.25 -25.89
N PRO A 80 -13.48 28.77 -27.11
CA PRO A 80 -13.15 30.14 -27.50
C PRO A 80 -14.21 31.13 -26.98
N SER A 81 -14.51 31.08 -25.67
CA SER A 81 -15.50 31.96 -25.05
C SER A 81 -14.85 32.91 -24.06
N GLN A 82 -15.32 34.16 -24.02
CA GLN A 82 -14.90 35.19 -23.08
C GLN A 82 -15.97 35.42 -22.02
N ARG A 83 -15.59 35.88 -20.83
CA ARG A 83 -16.50 36.23 -19.73
C ARG A 83 -16.02 37.49 -19.02
N ALA A 84 -16.94 38.27 -18.46
CA ALA A 84 -16.60 39.27 -17.44
C ALA A 84 -16.38 38.58 -16.10
N ASP A 85 -15.31 38.93 -15.39
CA ASP A 85 -15.01 38.49 -14.05
C ASP A 85 -15.09 39.71 -13.12
N VAL A 86 -16.23 39.85 -12.45
CA VAL A 86 -16.61 41.04 -11.69
C VAL A 86 -16.26 40.83 -10.22
N SER A 87 -15.33 41.62 -9.69
CA SER A 87 -14.97 41.65 -8.28
C SER A 87 -15.89 42.59 -7.51
N VAL A 88 -16.60 42.06 -6.52
CA VAL A 88 -17.48 42.86 -5.65
C VAL A 88 -17.18 42.58 -4.18
N TYR A 89 -16.99 43.63 -3.40
CA TYR A 89 -16.67 43.52 -1.98
C TYR A 89 -17.93 43.55 -1.12
N VAL A 90 -18.09 42.55 -0.25
CA VAL A 90 -19.26 42.41 0.63
C VAL A 90 -18.80 42.46 2.07
N GLN A 91 -19.40 43.35 2.85
CA GLN A 91 -19.20 43.43 4.30
C GLN A 91 -20.49 42.98 5.01
N ARG A 92 -20.42 41.89 5.77
CA ARG A 92 -21.52 41.46 6.64
C ARG A 92 -21.26 41.96 8.07
N PRO A 93 -22.29 42.19 8.88
CA PRO A 93 -22.09 42.44 10.30
C PRO A 93 -21.26 41.29 10.88
N GLU A 94 -20.16 41.62 11.57
CA GLU A 94 -19.25 40.68 12.25
C GLU A 94 -18.29 39.86 11.37
N GLU A 95 -18.34 39.98 10.03
CA GLU A 95 -17.36 39.34 9.14
C GLU A 95 -16.41 40.38 8.51
N PRO A 96 -15.12 40.05 8.30
CA PRO A 96 -14.22 40.92 7.55
C PRO A 96 -14.70 41.11 6.11
N LEU A 97 -14.34 42.25 5.51
CA LEU A 97 -14.65 42.56 4.11
C LEU A 97 -14.18 41.41 3.21
N LYS A 98 -15.10 40.80 2.48
CA LYS A 98 -14.82 39.66 1.61
C LYS A 98 -15.00 40.05 0.15
N GLU A 99 -13.99 39.83 -0.66
CA GLU A 99 -14.11 39.91 -2.12
C GLU A 99 -14.90 38.69 -2.62
N VAL A 100 -15.94 38.95 -3.40
CA VAL A 100 -16.73 37.92 -4.07
C VAL A 100 -16.64 38.18 -5.57
N ARG A 101 -16.18 37.16 -6.30
CA ARG A 101 -16.04 37.23 -7.76
C ARG A 101 -17.28 36.63 -8.41
N VAL A 102 -17.90 37.39 -9.30
CA VAL A 102 -19.09 36.97 -10.06
C VAL A 102 -18.69 36.87 -11.53
N LEU A 103 -18.73 35.65 -12.06
CA LEU A 103 -18.44 35.38 -13.47
C LEU A 103 -19.71 35.62 -14.31
N GLY A 104 -19.60 36.51 -15.28
CA GLY A 104 -20.62 36.77 -16.29
C GLY A 104 -20.84 35.58 -17.24
N PRO A 105 -21.87 35.69 -18.10
CA PRO A 105 -22.15 34.70 -19.14
C PRO A 105 -20.98 34.49 -20.11
N ARG A 106 -20.95 33.32 -20.76
CA ARG A 106 -20.02 33.04 -21.86
C ARG A 106 -20.45 33.80 -23.11
N ARG A 107 -19.52 34.55 -23.69
CA ARG A 107 -19.69 35.27 -24.94
C ARG A 107 -18.68 34.82 -25.98
N SER A 108 -19.05 34.95 -27.25
CA SER A 108 -18.14 34.64 -28.37
C SER A 108 -17.15 35.78 -28.61
N THR A 109 -17.46 37.00 -28.17
CA THR A 109 -16.62 38.19 -28.38
C THR A 109 -16.29 38.89 -27.06
N ALA A 110 -15.21 39.69 -27.09
CA ALA A 110 -14.75 40.47 -25.92
C ALA A 110 -15.70 41.61 -25.59
N GLU A 111 -16.30 42.19 -26.62
CA GLU A 111 -17.18 43.34 -26.55
C GLU A 111 -18.48 42.99 -25.83
N GLU A 112 -19.05 41.82 -26.13
CA GLU A 112 -20.22 41.29 -25.43
C GLU A 112 -19.91 40.98 -23.95
N ALA A 113 -18.76 40.35 -23.68
CA ALA A 113 -18.34 40.07 -22.31
C ALA A 113 -18.11 41.37 -21.53
N ARG A 114 -17.49 42.37 -22.16
CA ARG A 114 -17.28 43.69 -21.57
C ARG A 114 -18.60 44.38 -21.25
N LYS A 115 -19.59 44.30 -22.15
CA LYS A 115 -20.93 44.85 -21.93
C LYS A 115 -21.64 44.17 -20.76
N ASP A 116 -21.53 42.85 -20.63
CA ASP A 116 -22.03 42.13 -19.46
C ASP A 116 -21.37 42.61 -18.16
N GLY A 117 -20.04 42.80 -18.18
CA GLY A 117 -19.29 43.33 -17.04
C GLY A 117 -19.76 44.73 -16.62
N CYS A 118 -19.99 45.63 -17.58
CA CYS A 118 -20.56 46.96 -17.32
C CYS A 118 -21.95 46.89 -16.68
N GLU A 119 -22.84 46.02 -17.17
CA GLU A 119 -24.18 45.83 -16.59
C GLU A 119 -24.13 45.28 -15.15
N LEU A 120 -23.24 44.31 -14.90
CA LEU A 120 -23.05 43.73 -13.58
C LEU A 120 -22.45 44.74 -12.60
N LYS A 121 -21.44 45.51 -13.03
CA LYS A 121 -20.87 46.64 -12.27
C LYS A 121 -21.95 47.67 -11.96
N ARG A 122 -22.79 48.03 -12.94
CA ARG A 122 -23.90 48.98 -12.76
C ARG A 122 -24.90 48.51 -11.70
N VAL A 123 -25.25 47.21 -11.69
CA VAL A 123 -26.12 46.66 -10.65
C VAL A 123 -25.43 46.67 -9.30
N ALA A 124 -24.15 46.29 -9.21
CA ALA A 124 -23.40 46.32 -7.96
C ALA A 124 -23.34 47.73 -7.35
N PHE A 125 -23.15 48.78 -8.16
CA PHE A 125 -23.24 50.18 -7.72
C PHE A 125 -24.63 50.53 -7.16
N LYS A 126 -25.71 50.11 -7.82
CA LYS A 126 -27.08 50.34 -7.33
C LYS A 126 -27.40 49.60 -6.04
N CYS A 127 -26.86 48.40 -5.84
CA CYS A 127 -27.12 47.59 -4.66
C CYS A 127 -26.56 48.20 -3.37
N VAL A 128 -25.51 49.04 -3.46
CA VAL A 128 -24.90 49.67 -2.29
C VAL A 128 -25.85 50.61 -1.56
N GLU A 129 -26.66 51.37 -2.29
CA GLU A 129 -27.58 52.36 -1.69
C GLU A 129 -28.64 51.70 -0.79
N LYS A 130 -28.94 50.42 -0.99
CA LYS A 130 -30.08 49.71 -0.38
C LYS A 130 -29.69 48.55 0.55
N LYS A 131 -28.49 48.61 1.14
CA LYS A 131 -27.79 47.49 1.80
C LYS A 131 -27.39 46.44 0.76
N PHE A 132 -26.08 46.28 0.57
CA PHE A 132 -25.52 45.45 -0.48
C PHE A 132 -26.10 44.02 -0.47
N ASN A 133 -26.85 43.66 -1.51
CA ASN A 133 -27.41 42.33 -1.70
C ASN A 133 -26.80 41.66 -2.93
N LEU A 134 -25.88 40.72 -2.70
CA LEU A 134 -25.22 39.98 -3.76
C LEU A 134 -26.22 39.25 -4.68
N GLN A 135 -27.39 38.84 -4.16
CA GLN A 135 -28.41 38.14 -4.96
C GLN A 135 -28.90 38.93 -6.17
N GLU A 136 -28.90 40.26 -6.12
CA GLU A 136 -29.32 41.10 -7.26
C GLU A 136 -28.29 41.05 -8.40
N VAL A 137 -26.99 41.00 -8.06
CA VAL A 137 -25.91 40.85 -9.03
C VAL A 137 -25.98 39.48 -9.71
N TRP A 138 -26.21 38.40 -8.94
CA TRP A 138 -26.40 37.06 -9.51
C TRP A 138 -27.68 36.96 -10.35
N ARG A 139 -28.77 37.61 -9.91
CA ARG A 139 -30.02 37.66 -10.69
C ARG A 139 -29.81 38.36 -12.02
N LYS A 140 -29.06 39.47 -12.04
CA LYS A 140 -28.69 40.16 -13.28
C LYS A 140 -27.80 39.27 -14.16
N CYS A 141 -26.84 38.57 -13.58
CA CYS A 141 -25.99 37.62 -14.32
C CYS A 141 -26.83 36.57 -15.05
N TYR A 142 -27.82 35.97 -14.37
CA TYR A 142 -28.73 35.00 -14.97
C TYR A 142 -29.60 35.61 -16.09
N GLN A 143 -30.05 36.86 -15.93
CA GLN A 143 -30.79 37.56 -17.00
C GLN A 143 -29.92 37.81 -18.23
N LEU A 144 -28.62 38.08 -18.02
CA LEU A 144 -27.67 38.30 -19.11
C LEU A 144 -27.37 37.02 -19.91
N GLU A 145 -27.49 35.83 -19.32
CA GLU A 145 -27.26 34.54 -20.02
C GLU A 145 -28.11 34.41 -21.29
N ASN A 146 -29.34 34.92 -21.26
CA ASN A 146 -30.27 34.87 -22.39
C ASN A 146 -30.31 36.16 -23.22
N LYS A 147 -29.59 37.20 -22.82
CA LYS A 147 -29.55 38.49 -23.52
C LYS A 147 -28.56 38.41 -24.69
N GLN A 148 -29.02 38.69 -25.91
CA GLN A 148 -28.15 38.96 -27.05
C GLN A 148 -27.98 40.47 -27.21
N TRP A 149 -26.74 40.93 -27.37
CA TRP A 149 -26.43 42.34 -27.53
C TRP A 149 -26.55 42.74 -28.99
N SER A 150 -27.29 43.80 -29.26
CA SER A 150 -27.31 44.40 -30.59
C SER A 150 -26.01 45.17 -30.85
N VAL A 151 -25.63 45.32 -32.12
CA VAL A 151 -24.42 46.07 -32.52
C VAL A 151 -24.44 47.49 -31.96
N GLN A 152 -25.62 48.13 -31.93
CA GLN A 152 -25.79 49.48 -31.37
C GLN A 152 -25.53 49.52 -29.85
N GLU A 153 -25.92 48.48 -29.10
CA GLU A 153 -25.66 48.38 -27.66
C GLU A 153 -24.16 48.11 -27.35
N LEU A 154 -23.45 47.47 -28.28
CA LEU A 154 -22.01 47.18 -28.22
C LEU A 154 -21.13 48.36 -28.63
N THR A 155 -21.68 49.35 -29.35
CA THR A 155 -20.96 50.57 -29.74
C THR A 155 -21.28 51.79 -28.88
N GLY A 156 -22.12 51.62 -27.85
CA GLY A 156 -22.49 52.72 -26.96
C GLY A 156 -21.33 53.21 -26.10
N ASP A 157 -21.28 54.52 -25.85
CA ASP A 157 -20.21 55.23 -25.11
C ASP A 157 -19.89 54.60 -23.73
N ASP A 158 -20.90 53.98 -23.10
CA ASP A 158 -20.78 53.23 -21.84
C ASP A 158 -19.68 52.14 -21.83
N ILE A 159 -19.30 51.61 -23.00
CA ILE A 159 -18.29 50.54 -23.12
C ILE A 159 -16.88 51.12 -23.18
N LEU A 160 -16.73 52.32 -23.73
CA LEU A 160 -15.43 52.98 -23.93
C LEU A 160 -14.90 53.64 -22.65
N GLU A 161 -15.79 54.09 -21.76
CA GLU A 161 -15.40 54.69 -20.47
C GLU A 161 -14.81 53.67 -19.48
N ALA A 162 -15.19 52.39 -19.57
CA ALA A 162 -14.95 51.42 -18.51
C ALA A 162 -13.64 50.63 -18.60
N SER A 163 -12.99 50.51 -19.76
CA SER A 163 -12.02 49.41 -19.96
C SER A 163 -10.59 49.77 -20.36
N GLU A 164 -10.24 51.01 -20.72
CA GLU A 164 -8.91 51.26 -21.32
C GLU A 164 -7.99 52.28 -20.63
N ARG A 165 -8.44 53.00 -19.58
CA ARG A 165 -7.58 54.04 -18.97
C ARG A 165 -6.94 53.77 -17.62
N LEU A 166 -7.30 52.73 -16.85
CA LEU A 166 -6.84 52.64 -15.44
C LEU A 166 -6.31 51.28 -14.94
N LEU A 167 -6.38 50.20 -15.72
CA LEU A 167 -6.17 48.84 -15.18
C LEU A 167 -4.72 48.47 -14.76
N PRO A 168 -3.64 48.82 -15.49
CA PRO A 168 -2.29 48.45 -15.06
C PRO A 168 -1.79 49.25 -13.84
N GLU A 169 -2.21 50.51 -13.73
CA GLU A 169 -1.63 51.43 -12.75
C GLU A 169 -2.37 51.45 -11.41
N VAL A 170 -3.69 51.18 -11.39
CA VAL A 170 -4.47 51.08 -10.14
C VAL A 170 -4.08 49.84 -9.34
N HIS A 171 -3.79 48.72 -10.01
CA HIS A 171 -3.26 47.51 -9.35
C HIS A 171 -1.84 47.69 -8.82
N ALA A 172 -1.03 48.57 -9.41
CA ALA A 172 0.30 48.93 -8.90
C ALA A 172 0.18 49.86 -7.67
N ALA A 173 -0.70 50.86 -7.71
CA ALA A 173 -0.94 51.80 -6.62
C ALA A 173 -1.55 51.15 -5.36
N GLN A 174 -2.40 50.12 -5.53
CA GLN A 174 -2.94 49.35 -4.40
C GLN A 174 -1.88 48.44 -3.75
N ARG A 175 -0.82 48.04 -4.47
CA ARG A 175 0.31 47.30 -3.90
C ARG A 175 1.23 48.22 -3.10
N THR A 176 1.49 49.45 -3.56
CA THR A 176 2.33 50.41 -2.83
C THR A 176 1.68 50.98 -1.56
N LYS A 177 0.35 51.13 -1.51
CA LYS A 177 -0.38 51.46 -0.25
C LYS A 177 -0.26 50.35 0.82
N LYS A 178 -0.13 49.08 0.42
CA LYS A 178 0.08 47.95 1.33
C LYS A 178 1.47 47.98 2.00
N ASP A 179 2.46 48.54 1.30
CA ASP A 179 3.85 48.63 1.76
C ASP A 179 4.14 49.88 2.62
N ASN A 180 3.32 50.94 2.53
CA ASN A 180 3.52 52.18 3.30
C ASN A 180 2.72 52.29 4.61
N PHE A 181 1.88 51.30 4.96
CA PHE A 181 1.13 51.28 6.24
C PHE A 181 1.92 50.69 7.43
N GLU A 182 3.19 50.33 7.24
CA GLU A 182 4.08 49.72 8.27
C GLU A 182 4.78 50.73 9.20
N THR A 183 4.18 51.87 9.53
CA THR A 183 4.72 52.78 10.56
C THR A 183 3.66 53.24 11.56
N THR A 184 3.23 52.31 12.40
CA THR A 184 2.80 52.62 13.78
C THR A 184 3.40 51.54 14.68
N ALA A 185 4.38 51.95 15.50
CA ALA A 185 5.21 51.06 16.32
C ALA A 185 4.42 50.16 17.28
N GLU A 186 3.15 50.49 17.55
CA GLU A 186 2.23 49.70 18.37
C GLU A 186 1.68 48.48 17.61
N TRP A 187 1.47 48.59 16.28
CA TRP A 187 1.19 47.43 15.44
C TRP A 187 2.42 46.53 15.35
N PHE A 188 3.64 47.08 15.24
CA PHE A 188 4.87 46.27 15.24
C PHE A 188 5.05 45.45 16.53
N GLN A 189 4.65 45.97 17.69
CA GLN A 189 4.70 45.19 18.94
C GLN A 189 3.57 44.13 19.03
N ALA A 190 2.38 44.42 18.52
CA ALA A 190 1.28 43.46 18.46
C ALA A 190 1.50 42.38 17.37
N ASN A 191 2.16 42.75 16.28
CA ASN A 191 2.37 41.91 15.11
C ASN A 191 3.72 41.19 15.13
N ASN A 192 4.75 41.67 15.85
CA ASN A 192 5.89 40.83 16.23
C ASN A 192 5.46 39.70 17.18
N LYS A 193 4.50 39.94 18.09
CA LYS A 193 3.87 38.84 18.84
C LYS A 193 3.13 37.84 17.93
N ARG A 194 2.58 38.25 16.78
CA ARG A 194 1.97 37.34 15.77
C ARG A 194 3.01 36.71 14.82
N ARG A 195 4.09 37.42 14.50
CA ARG A 195 5.22 36.94 13.69
C ARG A 195 6.04 35.89 14.45
N ASP A 196 6.18 36.05 15.77
CA ASP A 196 6.74 35.01 16.64
C ASP A 196 5.93 33.71 16.50
N TYR A 197 4.58 33.75 16.41
CA TYR A 197 3.79 32.53 16.15
C TYR A 197 3.94 31.96 14.73
N ALA A 198 4.16 32.81 13.71
CA ALA A 198 4.34 32.38 12.32
C ALA A 198 5.76 31.85 12.02
N GLU A 199 6.77 32.27 12.78
CA GLU A 199 8.15 31.74 12.72
C GLU A 199 8.40 30.60 13.71
N ASN A 200 7.52 30.38 14.71
CA ASN A 200 7.67 29.28 15.67
C ASN A 200 7.47 27.88 15.07
N PHE A 201 6.83 27.75 13.91
CA PHE A 201 6.59 26.45 13.28
C PHE A 201 7.05 26.44 11.82
N ALA A 202 8.36 26.29 11.59
CA ALA A 202 8.85 25.84 10.30
C ALA A 202 8.40 24.38 10.07
N PRO A 203 7.90 24.02 8.87
CA PRO A 203 7.54 22.65 8.60
C PRO A 203 8.78 21.74 8.67
N VAL A 204 8.66 20.62 9.37
CA VAL A 204 9.74 19.66 9.57
C VAL A 204 9.86 18.73 8.35
N GLY A 205 11.09 18.37 7.99
CA GLY A 205 11.38 17.46 6.88
C GLY A 205 11.72 18.16 5.55
N PRO A 206 12.05 17.39 4.51
CA PRO A 206 12.64 17.96 3.30
C PRO A 206 11.58 18.57 2.36
N SER A 207 11.93 19.74 1.81
CA SER A 207 11.27 20.45 0.70
C SER A 207 9.74 20.58 0.85
N TRP A 208 9.32 21.70 1.43
CA TRP A 208 7.93 22.14 1.47
C TRP A 208 7.72 23.27 0.46
N ALA A 209 6.68 23.17 -0.36
CA ALA A 209 6.28 24.20 -1.32
C ALA A 209 5.02 24.91 -0.83
N LEU A 210 4.85 26.19 -1.16
CA LEU A 210 3.59 26.89 -0.88
C LEU A 210 2.46 26.23 -1.67
N ALA A 211 1.34 25.91 -1.01
CA ALA A 211 0.19 25.32 -1.69
C ALA A 211 -0.38 26.33 -2.71
N GLN A 212 -0.57 25.90 -3.96
CA GLN A 212 -1.16 26.74 -4.99
C GLN A 212 -2.65 26.95 -4.72
N LEU A 213 -3.22 28.07 -5.17
CA LEU A 213 -4.65 28.40 -4.98
C LEU A 213 -5.61 27.30 -5.47
N GLN A 214 -5.21 26.50 -6.46
CA GLN A 214 -6.03 25.41 -7.01
C GLN A 214 -5.83 24.07 -6.29
N THR A 215 -4.80 23.94 -5.45
CA THR A 215 -4.54 22.71 -4.71
C THR A 215 -5.62 22.58 -3.62
N PRO A 216 -6.39 21.49 -3.60
CA PRO A 216 -7.36 21.29 -2.53
C PRO A 216 -6.61 21.17 -1.20
N VAL A 217 -6.95 22.03 -0.24
CA VAL A 217 -6.45 22.00 1.13
C VAL A 217 -7.62 21.83 2.12
N PRO A 218 -7.39 21.43 3.37
CA PRO A 218 -8.43 21.47 4.41
C PRO A 218 -9.05 22.87 4.53
N ILE A 219 -10.36 22.92 4.86
CA ILE A 219 -11.11 24.18 5.02
C ILE A 219 -10.78 24.80 6.38
N PHE A 220 -9.52 25.16 6.59
CA PHE A 220 -9.06 25.96 7.72
C PHE A 220 -8.32 27.20 7.20
N PRO A 221 -8.48 28.36 7.84
CA PRO A 221 -7.69 29.54 7.51
C PRO A 221 -6.21 29.27 7.70
N GLY A 222 -5.38 30.04 7.01
CA GLY A 222 -3.93 30.03 7.18
C GLY A 222 -3.15 29.80 5.89
N VAL A 223 -1.84 30.00 6.01
CA VAL A 223 -0.89 29.71 4.93
C VAL A 223 -0.63 28.21 4.92
N TRP A 224 -0.87 27.59 3.77
CA TRP A 224 -0.68 26.17 3.57
C TRP A 224 0.61 25.90 2.81
N TYR A 225 1.43 25.02 3.37
CA TYR A 225 2.55 24.39 2.67
C TYR A 225 2.16 22.97 2.31
N MET A 226 2.69 22.45 1.21
CA MET A 226 2.52 21.07 0.80
C MET A 226 3.86 20.41 0.52
N HIS A 227 3.92 19.13 0.86
CA HIS A 227 4.98 18.24 0.44
C HIS A 227 4.42 17.28 -0.61
N GLU A 228 5.07 17.25 -1.77
CA GLU A 228 4.66 16.44 -2.91
C GLU A 228 5.46 15.15 -2.97
N ARG A 229 4.80 14.05 -3.31
CA ARG A 229 5.44 12.78 -3.66
C ARG A 229 5.30 12.52 -5.14
N GLN A 230 6.23 11.77 -5.73
CA GLN A 230 6.01 11.20 -7.05
C GLN A 230 5.09 9.98 -6.95
N ASN A 231 4.06 9.92 -7.80
CA ASN A 231 3.24 8.72 -7.97
C ASN A 231 3.95 7.70 -8.88
N GLN A 232 3.33 6.54 -9.11
CA GLN A 232 3.89 5.50 -10.00
C GLN A 232 4.10 5.97 -11.45
N GLU A 233 3.39 7.01 -11.88
CA GLU A 233 3.55 7.64 -13.20
C GLU A 233 4.74 8.64 -13.22
N GLY A 234 5.27 9.01 -12.05
CA GLY A 234 6.28 10.04 -11.86
C GLY A 234 5.73 11.46 -11.78
N ARG A 235 4.41 11.62 -11.68
CA ARG A 235 3.78 12.92 -11.46
C ARG A 235 3.87 13.28 -9.98
N HIS A 236 4.17 14.54 -9.71
CA HIS A 236 4.15 15.08 -8.36
C HIS A 236 2.69 15.22 -7.90
N VAL A 237 2.37 14.58 -6.78
CA VAL A 237 1.04 14.59 -6.17
C VAL A 237 1.19 15.07 -4.73
N PRO A 238 0.39 16.05 -4.29
CA PRO A 238 0.39 16.51 -2.91
C PRO A 238 0.10 15.36 -1.95
N MET A 239 0.99 15.13 -0.97
CA MET A 239 0.86 14.05 0.01
C MET A 239 0.54 14.59 1.40
N LEU A 240 1.33 15.57 1.85
CA LEU A 240 1.21 16.18 3.18
C LEU A 240 0.99 17.67 3.05
N PHE A 241 0.28 18.21 4.02
CA PHE A 241 -0.10 19.60 4.09
C PHE A 241 0.23 20.10 5.49
N PHE A 242 0.88 21.25 5.57
CA PHE A 242 1.22 21.91 6.82
C PHE A 242 0.52 23.27 6.85
N ASN A 243 -0.24 23.52 7.90
CA ASN A 243 -0.89 24.80 8.12
C ASN A 243 -0.03 25.63 9.06
N ALA A 244 0.59 26.68 8.53
CA ALA A 244 1.54 27.52 9.26
C ALA A 244 0.90 28.33 10.39
N GLU A 245 -0.42 28.56 10.33
CA GLU A 245 -1.14 29.28 11.38
C GLU A 245 -1.44 28.38 12.59
N SER A 246 -1.80 27.11 12.34
CA SER A 246 -2.13 26.14 13.39
C SER A 246 -0.96 25.27 13.85
N GLY A 247 0.14 25.24 13.10
CA GLY A 247 1.27 24.33 13.34
C GLY A 247 0.93 22.85 13.13
N ARG A 248 -0.17 22.53 12.44
CA ARG A 248 -0.69 21.16 12.29
C ARG A 248 -0.41 20.59 10.90
N TYR A 249 -0.22 19.28 10.87
CA TYR A 249 -0.01 18.50 9.67
C TYR A 249 -1.26 17.72 9.30
N TYR A 250 -1.50 17.58 8.01
CA TYR A 250 -2.64 16.87 7.44
C TYR A 250 -2.18 16.01 6.27
N ARG A 251 -2.78 14.83 6.14
CA ARG A 251 -2.61 13.94 5.00
C ARG A 251 -3.90 13.85 4.21
N ASN A 252 -3.78 13.82 2.88
CA ASN A 252 -4.91 13.59 1.98
C ASN A 252 -5.19 12.08 1.83
N ARG A 253 -6.37 11.64 2.24
CA ARG A 253 -6.87 10.26 2.11
C ARG A 253 -7.68 10.04 0.82
N SER A 254 -7.66 10.98 -0.12
CA SER A 254 -8.39 10.86 -1.39
C SER A 254 -8.05 9.60 -2.22
N HIS A 255 -6.87 9.03 -2.00
CA HIS A 255 -6.41 7.82 -2.66
C HIS A 255 -6.86 6.53 -1.97
N GLU A 256 -7.44 6.63 -0.77
CA GLU A 256 -7.97 5.47 -0.06
C GLU A 256 -9.40 5.18 -0.52
N VAL A 257 -9.70 3.90 -0.70
CA VAL A 257 -10.97 3.45 -1.28
C VAL A 257 -12.11 3.81 -0.31
N TYR A 258 -13.15 4.50 -0.80
CA TYR A 258 -14.37 4.87 -0.06
C TYR A 258 -14.23 5.89 1.09
N VAL A 259 -13.41 6.94 0.96
CA VAL A 259 -13.39 8.02 1.96
C VAL A 259 -14.35 9.16 1.58
N PRO A 260 -15.40 9.46 2.39
CA PRO A 260 -16.29 10.60 2.15
C PRO A 260 -15.54 11.94 2.11
N ALA A 261 -16.01 12.91 1.30
CA ALA A 261 -15.32 14.20 1.13
C ALA A 261 -15.03 14.93 2.45
N LYS A 262 -15.89 14.79 3.46
CA LYS A 262 -15.71 15.38 4.81
C LYS A 262 -14.58 14.72 5.62
N SER A 263 -14.22 13.47 5.31
CA SER A 263 -13.16 12.69 5.98
C SER A 263 -11.89 12.59 5.14
N ARG A 264 -11.80 13.37 4.04
CA ARG A 264 -10.65 13.37 3.11
C ARG A 264 -9.35 13.77 3.80
N TRP A 265 -9.44 14.60 4.84
CA TRP A 265 -8.28 15.15 5.53
C TRP A 265 -8.13 14.48 6.88
N LEU A 266 -7.00 13.80 7.07
CA LEU A 266 -6.62 13.23 8.36
C LEU A 266 -5.53 14.10 8.97
N GLN A 267 -5.78 14.67 10.15
CA GLN A 267 -4.72 15.32 10.91
C GLN A 267 -3.69 14.27 11.33
N THR A 268 -2.41 14.54 11.07
CA THR A 268 -1.29 13.65 11.40
C THR A 268 -0.39 14.30 12.45
N GLY A 269 0.52 13.50 13.02
CA GLY A 269 1.61 14.01 13.85
C GLY A 269 2.63 14.82 13.03
N VAL A 270 3.64 15.36 13.73
CA VAL A 270 4.79 16.00 13.09
C VAL A 270 5.52 14.95 12.24
N PRO A 271 5.80 15.23 10.95
CA PRO A 271 6.58 14.35 10.12
C PRO A 271 7.99 14.16 10.67
N HIS A 272 8.53 12.95 10.52
CA HIS A 272 9.89 12.60 10.91
C HIS A 272 10.90 13.46 10.16
N GLY A 273 11.86 14.03 10.89
CA GLY A 273 13.02 14.67 10.29
C GLY A 273 14.07 13.60 10.00
N PRO A 274 14.43 13.32 8.72
CA PRO A 274 15.39 12.26 8.44
C PRO A 274 16.75 12.54 9.10
N GLU A 275 17.23 11.59 9.90
CA GLU A 275 18.51 11.72 10.59
C GLU A 275 19.64 11.04 9.79
N ASP A 276 20.80 11.71 9.71
CA ASP A 276 22.00 11.15 9.10
C ASP A 276 22.91 10.55 10.19
N HIS A 277 22.89 9.23 10.32
CA HIS A 277 23.72 8.49 11.28
C HIS A 277 25.08 8.12 10.69
N SER A 278 26.13 8.20 11.51
CA SER A 278 27.51 7.89 11.12
C SER A 278 27.79 6.38 11.07
N LEU A 279 26.97 5.62 10.37
CA LEU A 279 27.11 4.16 10.24
C LEU A 279 27.89 3.81 8.98
N LYS A 280 28.88 2.92 9.14
CA LYS A 280 29.67 2.38 8.04
C LYS A 280 29.23 0.96 7.76
N MET A 281 28.70 0.74 6.58
CA MET A 281 28.20 -0.56 6.16
C MET A 281 29.17 -1.24 5.20
N ALA A 282 29.29 -2.56 5.33
CA ALA A 282 29.96 -3.39 4.35
C ALA A 282 29.14 -4.64 4.11
N HIS A 283 29.04 -5.04 2.84
CA HIS A 283 28.20 -6.16 2.44
C HIS A 283 28.92 -7.04 1.43
N GLY A 284 28.45 -8.27 1.32
CA GLY A 284 28.87 -9.25 0.32
C GLY A 284 27.77 -10.29 0.19
N SER A 285 27.73 -10.97 -0.96
CA SER A 285 26.86 -12.12 -1.15
C SER A 285 27.58 -13.15 -2.01
N VAL A 286 27.28 -14.41 -1.73
CA VAL A 286 27.76 -15.56 -2.48
C VAL A 286 26.58 -16.53 -2.60
N CYS A 287 26.18 -16.84 -3.83
CA CYS A 287 25.16 -17.85 -4.14
C CYS A 287 25.86 -18.99 -4.86
N LEU A 288 25.94 -20.16 -4.22
CA LEU A 288 26.63 -21.33 -4.74
C LEU A 288 25.61 -22.32 -5.30
N PRO A 289 25.93 -23.02 -6.41
CA PRO A 289 25.07 -24.10 -6.87
C PRO A 289 24.97 -25.18 -5.79
N THR A 290 23.78 -25.76 -5.67
CA THR A 290 23.53 -26.95 -4.85
C THR A 290 24.45 -28.11 -5.29
N SER A 291 24.53 -29.17 -4.48
CA SER A 291 25.25 -30.40 -4.88
C SER A 291 24.74 -31.00 -6.20
N SER A 292 23.52 -30.68 -6.61
CA SER A 292 22.93 -31.05 -7.90
C SER A 292 23.36 -30.15 -9.08
N GLY A 293 24.21 -29.15 -8.85
CA GLY A 293 24.63 -28.15 -9.84
C GLY A 293 23.60 -27.05 -10.11
N ARG A 294 22.38 -27.16 -9.56
CA ARG A 294 21.32 -26.15 -9.71
C ARG A 294 21.57 -24.96 -8.79
N LYS A 295 21.36 -23.76 -9.31
CA LYS A 295 21.38 -22.51 -8.54
C LYS A 295 19.95 -22.04 -8.33
N ASP A 296 19.38 -22.39 -7.19
CA ASP A 296 17.99 -22.08 -6.84
C ASP A 296 17.85 -20.84 -5.96
N ASP A 297 18.98 -20.23 -5.55
CA ASP A 297 19.06 -19.10 -4.64
C ASP A 297 19.39 -17.77 -5.35
N MET A 298 18.83 -16.69 -4.82
CA MET A 298 18.98 -15.33 -5.31
C MET A 298 19.24 -14.37 -4.16
N ALA A 299 20.19 -13.44 -4.33
CA ALA A 299 20.45 -12.38 -3.39
C ALA A 299 20.27 -11.00 -4.04
N VAL A 300 19.61 -10.08 -3.33
CA VAL A 300 19.45 -8.68 -3.74
C VAL A 300 20.10 -7.78 -2.69
N ILE A 301 20.94 -6.86 -3.14
CA ILE A 301 21.61 -5.90 -2.27
C ILE A 301 21.36 -4.49 -2.82
N LEU A 302 20.67 -3.67 -2.04
CA LEU A 302 20.41 -2.26 -2.32
C LEU A 302 21.05 -1.43 -1.19
N PRO A 303 22.34 -1.06 -1.30
CA PRO A 303 23.07 -0.39 -0.22
C PRO A 303 22.70 1.08 -0.05
N GLU A 304 22.05 1.67 -1.06
CA GLU A 304 21.58 3.07 -1.07
C GLU A 304 20.07 3.07 -1.39
N LEU A 305 19.25 2.58 -0.47
CA LEU A 305 17.82 2.38 -0.69
C LEU A 305 17.10 3.67 -1.07
N ALA A 306 17.48 4.81 -0.47
CA ALA A 306 16.93 6.13 -0.82
C ALA A 306 17.16 6.48 -2.30
N ARG A 307 18.37 6.21 -2.82
CA ARG A 307 18.71 6.42 -4.22
C ARG A 307 17.93 5.47 -5.13
N THR A 308 17.80 4.20 -4.74
CA THR A 308 16.97 3.23 -5.48
C THR A 308 15.52 3.68 -5.52
N GLY A 309 14.96 4.16 -4.41
CA GLY A 309 13.63 4.74 -4.33
C GLY A 309 13.47 5.91 -5.31
N SER A 310 14.39 6.87 -5.30
CA SER A 310 14.37 8.00 -6.26
C SER A 310 14.43 7.54 -7.72
N LEU A 311 15.25 6.55 -8.07
CA LEU A 311 15.32 5.99 -9.43
C LEU A 311 14.01 5.33 -9.86
N LEU A 312 13.28 4.77 -8.90
CA LEU A 312 11.97 4.16 -9.11
C LEU A 312 10.81 5.15 -8.94
N LYS A 313 11.09 6.46 -8.88
CA LYS A 313 10.09 7.52 -8.68
C LYS A 313 9.30 7.36 -7.37
N LEU A 314 9.91 6.75 -6.37
CA LEU A 314 9.40 6.51 -5.02
C LEU A 314 10.41 7.07 -4.01
N PRO A 315 10.62 8.40 -3.98
CA PRO A 315 11.56 8.99 -3.03
C PRO A 315 11.13 8.67 -1.59
N MET A 316 12.10 8.48 -0.69
CA MET A 316 11.87 8.25 0.75
C MET A 316 12.43 9.43 1.55
N PRO A 317 11.81 10.62 1.46
CA PRO A 317 12.33 11.84 2.06
C PRO A 317 12.45 11.77 3.59
N PHE A 318 11.59 10.99 4.23
CA PHE A 318 11.49 10.90 5.69
C PHE A 318 12.24 9.69 6.27
N ALA A 319 13.05 8.97 5.49
CA ALA A 319 13.78 7.81 5.99
C ALA A 319 15.17 8.20 6.52
N ASP A 320 15.54 7.68 7.69
CA ASP A 320 16.87 7.83 8.27
C ASP A 320 17.96 7.25 7.36
N LYS A 321 19.14 7.87 7.39
CA LYS A 321 20.31 7.41 6.64
C LYS A 321 21.38 6.84 7.57
N PRO A 322 22.09 5.78 7.17
CA PRO A 322 21.97 5.07 5.91
C PRO A 322 20.69 4.24 5.81
N ALA A 323 20.17 4.11 4.59
CA ALA A 323 19.03 3.25 4.28
C ALA A 323 19.49 2.15 3.31
N ALA A 324 19.31 0.88 3.66
CA ALA A 324 19.74 -0.26 2.83
C ALA A 324 18.77 -1.43 2.93
N LEU A 325 18.65 -2.21 1.84
CA LEU A 325 17.85 -3.44 1.81
C LEU A 325 18.71 -4.62 1.33
N PHE A 326 18.62 -5.71 2.08
CA PHE A 326 19.21 -7.00 1.75
C PHE A 326 18.11 -8.06 1.67
N LEU A 327 18.18 -8.88 0.63
CA LEU A 327 17.22 -9.93 0.38
C LEU A 327 17.98 -11.21 0.06
N LEU A 328 17.62 -12.30 0.71
CA LEU A 328 18.00 -13.65 0.32
C LEU A 328 16.74 -14.43 0.02
N VAL A 329 16.68 -15.05 -1.15
CA VAL A 329 15.56 -15.87 -1.59
C VAL A 329 16.07 -17.24 -1.97
N ASP A 330 15.45 -18.29 -1.43
CA ASP A 330 15.85 -19.68 -1.63
C ASP A 330 14.70 -20.46 -2.28
N GLY A 331 14.87 -20.87 -3.54
CA GLY A 331 13.85 -21.58 -4.30
C GLY A 331 13.65 -23.01 -3.79
N VAL A 332 12.39 -23.41 -3.57
CA VAL A 332 12.09 -24.74 -2.99
C VAL A 332 12.19 -25.84 -4.05
N ARG A 333 11.47 -25.68 -5.17
CA ARG A 333 11.48 -26.67 -6.27
C ARG A 333 12.47 -26.32 -7.36
N ASN A 334 12.56 -25.02 -7.67
CA ASN A 334 13.46 -24.44 -8.66
C ASN A 334 13.63 -22.93 -8.43
N ALA A 335 14.58 -22.32 -9.15
CA ALA A 335 14.89 -20.88 -9.08
C ALA A 335 13.77 -19.92 -9.50
N SER A 336 12.70 -20.37 -10.19
CA SER A 336 11.74 -19.45 -10.83
C SER A 336 10.98 -18.57 -9.83
N ALA A 337 10.54 -19.12 -8.69
CA ALA A 337 9.92 -18.34 -7.63
C ALA A 337 10.94 -17.41 -6.95
N ALA A 338 12.17 -17.89 -6.73
CA ALA A 338 13.22 -17.09 -6.11
C ALA A 338 13.58 -15.86 -6.96
N GLU A 339 13.78 -16.07 -8.26
CA GLU A 339 14.03 -15.00 -9.23
C GLU A 339 12.83 -14.04 -9.33
N TRP A 340 11.61 -14.57 -9.37
CA TRP A 340 10.40 -13.76 -9.45
C TRP A 340 10.25 -12.85 -8.23
N CYS A 341 10.44 -13.39 -7.03
CA CYS A 341 10.38 -12.65 -5.77
C CYS A 341 11.51 -11.64 -5.63
N ALA A 342 12.74 -12.02 -5.94
CA ALA A 342 13.90 -11.12 -5.90
C ALA A 342 13.69 -9.87 -6.78
N LYS A 343 13.10 -10.04 -7.97
CA LYS A 343 12.82 -8.94 -8.90
C LYS A 343 11.67 -8.03 -8.47
N ARG A 344 10.77 -8.47 -7.59
CA ARG A 344 9.51 -7.75 -7.27
C ARG A 344 9.35 -7.35 -5.81
N PHE A 345 10.12 -7.90 -4.89
CA PHE A 345 9.95 -7.57 -3.47
C PHE A 345 10.07 -6.05 -3.21
N HIS A 346 11.08 -5.40 -3.80
CA HIS A 346 11.28 -3.96 -3.66
C HIS A 346 10.12 -3.13 -4.26
N THR A 347 9.42 -3.62 -5.28
CA THR A 347 8.26 -2.92 -5.87
C THR A 347 7.03 -2.96 -4.97
N HIS A 348 6.96 -3.91 -4.02
CA HIS A 348 5.91 -3.94 -3.01
C HIS A 348 6.31 -3.23 -1.72
N LEU A 349 7.60 -3.26 -1.35
CA LEU A 349 8.12 -2.63 -0.13
C LEU A 349 8.26 -1.10 -0.25
N LEU A 350 8.91 -0.61 -1.32
CA LEU A 350 9.24 0.81 -1.46
C LEU A 350 8.01 1.75 -1.49
N PRO A 351 6.89 1.42 -2.16
CA PRO A 351 5.70 2.28 -2.11
C PRO A 351 5.18 2.48 -0.68
N ARG A 352 5.28 1.45 0.17
CA ARG A 352 4.87 1.54 1.57
C ARG A 352 5.80 2.43 2.36
N LEU A 353 7.11 2.18 2.28
CA LEU A 353 8.12 3.01 2.95
C LEU A 353 8.04 4.49 2.52
N SER A 354 7.82 4.76 1.22
CA SER A 354 7.67 6.13 0.71
C SER A 354 6.39 6.84 1.17
N ALA A 355 5.38 6.10 1.61
CA ALA A 355 4.12 6.65 2.12
C ALA A 355 4.19 6.97 3.62
N VAL A 356 5.19 6.44 4.31
CA VAL A 356 5.44 6.73 5.71
C VAL A 356 6.15 8.08 5.82
N HIS A 357 5.63 8.89 6.72
CA HIS A 357 6.11 10.25 6.98
C HIS A 357 6.28 10.52 8.48
N SER A 358 5.72 9.69 9.34
CA SER A 358 5.95 9.71 10.79
C SER A 358 7.16 8.88 11.17
N ASP A 359 7.64 9.06 12.40
CA ASP A 359 8.63 8.18 13.00
C ASP A 359 8.08 6.76 13.01
N LEU A 360 8.77 5.85 12.32
CA LEU A 360 8.42 4.44 12.33
C LEU A 360 8.66 3.87 13.72
N ASP A 361 7.69 3.18 14.30
CA ASP A 361 7.99 2.30 15.44
C ASP A 361 8.52 0.94 14.93
N ASP A 362 9.14 0.16 15.81
CA ASP A 362 9.72 -1.13 15.43
C ASP A 362 8.66 -2.13 14.97
N ALA A 363 7.44 -2.06 15.53
CA ALA A 363 6.34 -2.96 15.19
C ALA A 363 5.75 -2.65 13.81
N GLU A 364 5.62 -1.37 13.47
CA GLU A 364 5.17 -0.82 12.21
C GLU A 364 6.17 -1.15 11.11
N LEU A 365 7.47 -1.00 11.37
CA LEU A 365 8.52 -1.40 10.42
C LEU A 365 8.42 -2.89 10.07
N VAL A 366 8.24 -3.74 11.06
CA VAL A 366 8.03 -5.18 10.88
C VAL A 366 6.70 -5.46 10.17
N SER A 367 5.63 -4.73 10.50
CA SER A 367 4.31 -4.84 9.85
C SER A 367 4.38 -4.50 8.36
N ILE A 368 5.10 -3.43 7.99
CA ILE A 368 5.29 -3.01 6.59
C ILE A 368 5.97 -4.12 5.78
N ILE A 369 7.01 -4.75 6.34
CA ILE A 369 7.69 -5.89 5.69
C ILE A 369 6.72 -7.07 5.54
N LYS A 370 5.98 -7.40 6.60
CA LYS A 370 4.99 -8.48 6.60
C LYS A 370 3.90 -8.27 5.54
N GLU A 371 3.35 -7.06 5.44
CA GLU A 371 2.37 -6.72 4.42
C GLU A 371 2.95 -6.78 2.99
N ALA A 372 4.18 -6.32 2.81
CA ALA A 372 4.87 -6.42 1.53
C ALA A 372 5.08 -7.88 1.12
N LEU A 373 5.45 -8.76 2.06
CA LEU A 373 5.58 -10.19 1.83
C LEU A 373 4.23 -10.86 1.55
N ALA A 374 3.16 -10.50 2.28
CA ALA A 374 1.82 -11.02 2.02
C ALA A 374 1.31 -10.64 0.62
N HIS A 375 1.55 -9.40 0.19
CA HIS A 375 1.22 -8.97 -1.18
C HIS A 375 2.09 -9.68 -2.22
N LEU A 376 3.38 -9.86 -1.94
CA LEU A 376 4.30 -10.57 -2.82
C LEU A 376 3.87 -12.04 -2.98
N ASP A 377 3.46 -12.70 -1.91
CA ASP A 377 2.96 -14.08 -1.95
C ASP A 377 1.68 -14.19 -2.77
N HIS A 378 0.73 -13.28 -2.56
CA HIS A 378 -0.51 -13.24 -3.34
C HIS A 378 -0.22 -13.09 -4.84
N ALA A 379 0.66 -12.14 -5.20
CA ALA A 379 1.06 -11.95 -6.59
C ALA A 379 1.90 -13.13 -7.14
N LEU A 380 2.69 -13.81 -6.31
CA LEU A 380 3.41 -15.03 -6.71
C LEU A 380 2.43 -16.17 -7.03
N LEU A 381 1.34 -16.32 -6.26
CA LEU A 381 0.29 -17.33 -6.47
C LEU A 381 -0.50 -17.12 -7.76
N GLU A 382 -0.51 -15.91 -8.29
CA GLU A 382 -1.10 -15.56 -9.59
C GLU A 382 -0.10 -15.69 -10.74
N SER A 383 1.20 -15.77 -10.44
CA SER A 383 2.25 -15.82 -11.45
C SER A 383 2.47 -17.23 -12.04
N PRO A 384 3.21 -17.35 -13.16
CA PRO A 384 3.66 -18.65 -13.68
C PRO A 384 4.56 -19.43 -12.70
N ALA A 385 5.21 -18.74 -11.75
CA ALA A 385 6.06 -19.35 -10.72
C ALA A 385 5.30 -19.81 -9.48
N ARG A 386 3.96 -19.76 -9.49
CA ARG A 386 3.05 -20.08 -8.35
C ARG A 386 3.29 -21.45 -7.72
N TYR A 387 3.86 -22.39 -8.46
CA TYR A 387 4.14 -23.75 -7.99
C TYR A 387 5.57 -23.98 -7.52
N ALA A 388 6.52 -23.10 -7.83
CA ALA A 388 7.93 -23.36 -7.53
C ALA A 388 8.27 -23.20 -6.05
N GLY A 389 7.66 -22.21 -5.40
CA GLY A 389 7.85 -21.91 -3.99
C GLY A 389 9.20 -21.29 -3.65
N CYS A 390 9.25 -20.43 -2.62
CA CYS A 390 10.51 -19.94 -2.09
C CYS A 390 10.45 -19.61 -0.60
N SER A 391 11.60 -19.74 0.06
CA SER A 391 11.90 -19.21 1.39
C SER A 391 12.62 -17.86 1.24
N LEU A 392 12.57 -17.03 2.28
CA LEU A 392 13.09 -15.67 2.20
C LEU A 392 13.66 -15.18 3.53
N ALA A 393 14.76 -14.46 3.47
CA ALA A 393 15.23 -13.60 4.55
C ALA A 393 15.33 -12.17 4.02
N VAL A 394 14.91 -11.21 4.84
CA VAL A 394 14.92 -9.77 4.54
C VAL A 394 15.71 -9.08 5.64
N ALA A 395 16.55 -8.13 5.28
CA ALA A 395 17.14 -7.19 6.24
C ALA A 395 17.02 -5.77 5.71
N LEU A 396 16.34 -4.91 6.48
CA LEU A 396 16.08 -3.52 6.16
C LEU A 396 16.77 -2.64 7.21
N LEU A 397 17.78 -1.90 6.78
CA LEU A 397 18.50 -0.92 7.60
C LEU A 397 17.90 0.47 7.33
N LEU A 398 17.46 1.17 8.37
CA LEU A 398 17.02 2.56 8.35
C LEU A 398 17.67 3.30 9.53
N GLY A 399 18.69 4.12 9.24
CA GLY A 399 19.50 4.74 10.28
C GLY A 399 20.15 3.67 11.19
N PRO A 400 19.96 3.72 12.52
CA PRO A 400 20.50 2.74 13.46
C PRO A 400 19.63 1.49 13.60
N ARG A 401 18.47 1.42 12.93
CA ARG A 401 17.53 0.32 13.09
C ARG A 401 17.72 -0.69 11.97
N LEU A 402 18.00 -1.92 12.34
CA LEU A 402 18.10 -3.07 11.44
C LEU A 402 16.93 -4.01 11.70
N ALA A 403 15.89 -3.91 10.90
CA ALA A 403 14.80 -4.88 10.89
C ALA A 403 15.22 -6.12 10.10
N VAL A 404 15.17 -7.28 10.75
CA VAL A 404 15.52 -8.56 10.14
C VAL A 404 14.31 -9.46 10.18
N CYS A 405 13.97 -10.06 9.05
CA CYS A 405 12.84 -10.93 8.93
C CYS A 405 13.21 -12.23 8.20
N SER A 406 12.57 -13.33 8.56
CA SER A 406 12.74 -14.62 7.90
C SER A 406 11.41 -15.34 7.70
N LEU A 407 11.36 -16.15 6.64
CA LEU A 407 10.20 -16.86 6.15
C LEU A 407 10.66 -18.19 5.51
N GLY A 408 10.07 -19.30 5.91
CA GLY A 408 10.48 -20.63 5.44
C GLY A 408 11.86 -21.06 5.97
N GLY A 409 12.61 -21.83 5.17
CA GLY A 409 13.91 -22.40 5.58
C GLY A 409 15.10 -21.42 5.56
N CYS A 410 14.88 -20.17 5.15
CA CYS A 410 15.92 -19.14 5.23
C CYS A 410 16.10 -18.70 6.68
N ARG A 411 17.34 -18.56 7.15
CA ARG A 411 17.65 -18.07 8.50
C ARG A 411 18.49 -16.81 8.48
N ALA A 412 18.31 -15.99 9.50
CA ALA A 412 19.14 -14.83 9.75
C ALA A 412 19.83 -14.98 11.11
N VAL A 413 21.14 -14.73 11.15
CA VAL A 413 21.98 -14.83 12.35
C VAL A 413 22.67 -13.49 12.56
N VAL A 414 22.43 -12.90 13.72
CA VAL A 414 23.10 -11.67 14.16
C VAL A 414 24.29 -12.05 15.03
N CYS A 415 25.45 -11.54 14.68
CA CYS A 415 26.70 -11.74 15.38
C CYS A 415 27.13 -10.41 15.99
N THR A 416 27.33 -10.39 17.31
CA THR A 416 27.83 -9.22 18.04
C THR A 416 29.25 -9.50 18.54
N PRO A 417 30.13 -8.49 18.55
CA PRO A 417 31.46 -8.66 19.13
C PRO A 417 31.32 -9.03 20.61
N PRO A 418 32.31 -9.75 21.16
CA PRO A 418 32.34 -10.00 22.61
C PRO A 418 32.27 -8.66 23.34
N ALA A 419 31.45 -8.58 24.39
CA ALA A 419 31.41 -7.42 25.25
C ALA A 419 32.83 -7.13 25.75
N ALA A 420 33.23 -5.85 25.75
CA ALA A 420 34.52 -5.48 26.31
C ALA A 420 34.57 -6.00 27.76
N PRO A 421 35.62 -6.73 28.17
CA PRO A 421 35.71 -7.24 29.52
C PRO A 421 35.61 -6.05 30.49
N ALA A 422 34.65 -6.11 31.40
CA ALA A 422 34.38 -5.03 32.36
C ALA A 422 35.57 -4.78 33.30
N GLU A 423 36.47 -5.76 33.43
CA GLU A 423 37.69 -5.65 34.22
C GLU A 423 38.94 -5.89 33.36
N PRO A 424 40.01 -5.09 33.54
CA PRO A 424 41.26 -5.31 32.84
C PRO A 424 41.83 -6.69 33.24
N PRO A 425 42.22 -7.54 32.26
CA PRO A 425 42.62 -8.91 32.55
C PRO A 425 43.83 -8.95 33.49
N THR A 426 43.65 -9.56 34.66
CA THR A 426 44.72 -9.86 35.61
C THR A 426 45.63 -10.96 35.04
N LYS A 427 46.70 -10.52 34.35
CA LYS A 427 47.95 -11.20 33.96
C LYS A 427 47.96 -12.74 33.74
N LYS A 428 48.33 -13.10 32.50
CA LYS A 428 49.09 -14.30 32.04
C LYS A 428 48.35 -15.64 31.82
N GLY A 429 47.22 -15.63 31.10
CA GLY A 429 46.77 -16.79 30.33
C GLY A 429 46.96 -16.56 28.82
N PRO A 430 47.32 -17.57 28.00
CA PRO A 430 47.24 -17.46 26.54
C PRO A 430 45.80 -17.10 26.17
N GLY A 431 45.61 -15.89 25.67
CA GLY A 431 44.30 -15.29 25.47
C GLY A 431 43.48 -16.08 24.48
N ALA A 432 42.56 -16.91 24.98
CA ALA A 432 41.44 -17.38 24.19
C ALA A 432 40.69 -16.12 23.72
N GLY A 433 40.85 -15.77 22.43
CA GLY A 433 40.18 -14.62 21.86
C GLY A 433 38.68 -14.76 22.12
N ALA A 434 38.08 -13.77 22.78
CA ALA A 434 36.67 -13.83 23.11
C ALA A 434 35.87 -14.03 21.80
N ALA A 435 35.12 -15.14 21.74
CA ALA A 435 34.37 -15.51 20.56
C ALA A 435 33.22 -14.51 20.34
N TRP A 436 32.91 -14.23 19.07
CA TRP A 436 31.71 -13.47 18.72
C TRP A 436 30.47 -14.20 19.24
N ALA A 437 29.51 -13.46 19.80
CA ALA A 437 28.23 -14.03 20.16
C ALA A 437 27.35 -14.10 18.91
N CYS A 438 26.85 -15.29 18.57
CA CYS A 438 25.94 -15.50 17.45
C CYS A 438 24.55 -15.85 17.97
N ARG A 439 23.55 -15.10 17.52
CA ARG A 439 22.13 -15.30 17.85
C ARG A 439 21.32 -15.40 16.57
N THR A 440 20.59 -16.49 16.39
CA THR A 440 19.60 -16.59 15.31
C THR A 440 18.44 -15.66 15.63
N VAL A 441 17.95 -14.91 14.65
CA VAL A 441 16.79 -14.02 14.81
C VAL A 441 15.58 -14.88 15.18
N GLU A 442 14.97 -14.61 16.32
CA GLU A 442 13.92 -15.46 16.86
C GLU A 442 12.61 -15.28 16.12
N GLY A 443 12.01 -16.42 15.80
CA GLY A 443 10.88 -16.59 14.88
C GLY A 443 11.19 -17.65 13.82
N SER A 444 12.46 -17.97 13.58
CA SER A 444 12.89 -19.35 13.28
C SER A 444 13.24 -20.00 14.63
N VAL A 445 12.25 -20.43 15.40
CA VAL A 445 12.42 -20.65 16.85
C VAL A 445 13.52 -21.67 17.17
N PRO A 446 14.60 -21.31 17.90
CA PRO A 446 15.44 -22.25 18.61
C PRO A 446 14.97 -22.30 20.07
N GLY A 447 14.06 -23.24 20.39
CA GLY A 447 13.57 -23.41 21.77
C GLY A 447 12.13 -23.94 21.90
N HIS A 448 11.30 -23.73 20.88
CA HIS A 448 10.16 -24.60 20.65
C HIS A 448 10.72 -25.93 20.19
N THR A 449 10.48 -26.99 20.95
CA THR A 449 10.82 -28.31 20.46
C THR A 449 10.15 -28.47 19.10
N ARG A 450 10.77 -29.20 18.17
CA ARG A 450 10.12 -29.58 16.90
C ARG A 450 8.68 -30.08 17.11
N LEU A 451 8.40 -30.65 18.28
CA LEU A 451 7.08 -31.01 18.77
C LEU A 451 6.14 -29.82 18.99
N ASP A 452 6.56 -28.68 19.53
CA ASP A 452 5.73 -27.50 19.77
C ASP A 452 5.40 -26.76 18.46
N ILE A 453 6.33 -26.68 17.50
CA ILE A 453 6.02 -26.19 16.15
C ILE A 453 5.12 -27.20 15.43
N LEU A 454 5.38 -28.50 15.55
CA LEU A 454 4.48 -29.51 15.00
C LEU A 454 3.14 -29.57 15.73
N GLN A 455 3.04 -29.18 17.01
CA GLN A 455 1.81 -29.12 17.80
C GLN A 455 1.08 -27.81 17.55
N SER A 456 1.77 -26.69 17.39
CA SER A 456 1.25 -25.40 16.91
C SER A 456 0.77 -25.53 15.49
N GLN A 457 1.55 -26.15 14.60
CA GLN A 457 1.13 -26.47 13.25
C GLN A 457 0.09 -27.58 13.25
N ARG A 458 0.10 -28.57 14.14
CA ARG A 458 -0.99 -29.55 14.24
C ARG A 458 -2.25 -28.90 14.79
N ARG A 459 -2.14 -27.96 15.74
CA ARG A 459 -3.23 -27.21 16.36
C ARG A 459 -3.78 -26.18 15.41
N ARG A 460 -2.95 -25.48 14.63
CA ARG A 460 -3.34 -24.63 13.49
C ARG A 460 -3.80 -25.46 12.31
N ARG A 461 -3.27 -26.66 12.07
CA ARG A 461 -3.89 -27.63 11.17
C ARG A 461 -5.20 -28.13 11.81
N PHE A 462 -5.36 -28.17 13.12
CA PHE A 462 -6.62 -28.56 13.76
C PHE A 462 -7.62 -27.40 13.86
N GLU A 463 -7.15 -26.16 13.81
CA GLU A 463 -7.93 -24.90 13.89
C GLU A 463 -8.21 -24.36 12.48
N ALA A 464 -7.29 -24.53 11.51
CA ALA A 464 -7.49 -24.25 10.08
C ALA A 464 -8.08 -25.44 9.31
N TYR A 465 -8.05 -26.65 9.88
CA TYR A 465 -8.82 -27.82 9.43
C TYR A 465 -9.97 -28.11 10.42
N GLY A 466 -10.05 -27.33 11.50
CA GLY A 466 -11.31 -26.98 12.14
C GLY A 466 -12.02 -25.97 11.23
N PRO A 467 -13.36 -25.94 11.21
CA PRO A 467 -14.08 -25.13 10.24
C PRO A 467 -13.75 -23.66 10.50
N LEU A 468 -13.16 -23.01 9.48
CA LEU A 468 -12.73 -21.62 9.47
C LEU A 468 -13.84 -20.69 10.00
N ASP A 469 -13.58 -20.03 11.12
CA ASP A 469 -14.32 -18.86 11.57
C ASP A 469 -14.17 -17.75 10.53
N PHE A 470 -15.19 -17.61 9.68
CA PHE A 470 -15.54 -16.33 9.10
C PHE A 470 -16.47 -15.61 10.08
N ASP A 471 -16.09 -14.39 10.43
CA ASP A 471 -16.68 -13.51 11.44
C ASP A 471 -18.05 -12.93 11.02
N MET A 472 -18.93 -13.76 10.46
CA MET A 472 -20.29 -13.41 10.06
C MET A 472 -21.24 -14.47 10.60
N GLY A 473 -22.04 -14.08 11.60
CA GLY A 473 -22.88 -14.96 12.40
C GLY A 473 -23.77 -15.91 11.61
N GLN A 474 -23.98 -17.09 12.24
CA GLN A 474 -24.81 -18.24 11.86
C GLN A 474 -24.09 -19.39 11.11
N ALA A 475 -23.24 -20.09 11.86
CA ALA A 475 -23.14 -21.55 11.97
C ALA A 475 -23.72 -22.46 10.85
N ALA A 476 -23.18 -22.35 9.64
CA ALA A 476 -23.17 -23.45 8.66
C ALA A 476 -21.70 -23.78 8.34
N GLN A 477 -21.13 -24.66 9.17
CA GLN A 477 -19.76 -25.17 9.04
C GLN A 477 -19.56 -25.88 7.69
N LEU A 478 -18.90 -25.22 6.74
CA LEU A 478 -18.48 -25.84 5.48
C LEU A 478 -17.21 -26.66 5.72
N GLN A 479 -17.38 -27.98 5.88
CA GLN A 479 -16.26 -28.92 5.88
C GLN A 479 -15.78 -29.17 4.45
N THR A 480 -14.45 -29.27 4.27
CA THR A 480 -13.85 -29.46 2.93
C THR A 480 -13.93 -30.91 2.44
N ALA A 481 -13.98 -31.88 3.35
CA ALA A 481 -14.28 -33.28 3.06
C ALA A 481 -15.14 -33.90 4.18
N SER A 482 -15.97 -34.86 3.80
CA SER A 482 -16.79 -35.71 4.65
C SER A 482 -15.91 -36.69 5.41
N PRO A 483 -16.37 -37.20 6.56
CA PRO A 483 -15.61 -38.18 7.33
C PRO A 483 -15.41 -39.47 6.53
N SER A 484 -14.18 -39.99 6.52
CA SER A 484 -13.86 -41.27 5.86
C SER A 484 -14.55 -42.44 6.54
N GLU A 485 -14.90 -43.50 5.80
CA GLU A 485 -15.54 -44.69 6.37
C GLU A 485 -14.71 -45.33 7.49
N ALA A 486 -13.39 -45.32 7.35
CA ALA A 486 -12.47 -45.79 8.38
C ALA A 486 -12.63 -45.02 9.71
N SER A 487 -12.85 -43.70 9.65
CA SER A 487 -13.06 -42.87 10.85
C SER A 487 -14.41 -43.12 11.54
N LEU A 488 -15.31 -43.80 10.86
CA LEU A 488 -16.69 -44.06 11.27
C LEU A 488 -16.96 -45.53 11.61
N ALA A 489 -15.99 -46.42 11.38
CA ALA A 489 -16.17 -47.88 11.49
C ALA A 489 -16.58 -48.31 12.92
N ASP A 490 -15.98 -47.71 13.94
CA ASP A 490 -16.17 -48.10 15.36
C ASP A 490 -17.44 -47.54 16.02
N LEU A 491 -18.24 -46.76 15.28
CA LEU A 491 -19.44 -46.12 15.82
C LEU A 491 -20.69 -46.96 15.56
N SER A 492 -21.68 -46.83 16.45
CA SER A 492 -23.03 -47.37 16.21
C SER A 492 -23.60 -46.78 14.91
N ASP A 493 -24.49 -47.50 14.22
CA ASP A 493 -25.07 -46.99 12.95
C ASP A 493 -25.76 -45.64 13.14
N ARG A 494 -26.40 -45.44 14.30
CA ARG A 494 -26.98 -44.15 14.71
C ARG A 494 -25.93 -43.06 14.82
N ASP A 495 -24.88 -43.26 15.61
CA ASP A 495 -23.84 -42.24 15.84
C ASP A 495 -23.03 -41.98 14.57
N ARG A 496 -22.82 -43.04 13.77
CA ARG A 496 -22.23 -42.98 12.44
C ARG A 496 -23.06 -42.05 11.54
N ALA A 497 -24.37 -42.22 11.49
CA ALA A 497 -25.26 -41.38 10.69
C ALA A 497 -25.30 -39.93 11.18
N ILE A 498 -25.38 -39.70 12.51
CA ILE A 498 -25.32 -38.34 13.09
C ILE A 498 -24.01 -37.66 12.71
N ARG A 499 -22.86 -38.33 12.91
CA ARG A 499 -21.55 -37.76 12.56
C ARG A 499 -21.40 -37.56 11.07
N LYS A 500 -21.84 -38.50 10.22
CA LYS A 500 -21.81 -38.37 8.75
C LYS A 500 -22.62 -37.14 8.31
N ALA A 501 -23.85 -36.99 8.81
CA ALA A 501 -24.70 -35.85 8.50
C ALA A 501 -24.08 -34.51 8.94
N LEU A 502 -23.64 -34.41 10.20
CA LEU A 502 -23.07 -33.18 10.75
C LEU A 502 -21.75 -32.77 10.09
N ARG A 503 -20.95 -33.75 9.65
CA ARG A 503 -19.64 -33.55 9.05
C ARG A 503 -19.63 -33.64 7.52
N ALA A 504 -20.77 -33.90 6.89
CA ALA A 504 -20.84 -34.04 5.45
C ALA A 504 -20.37 -32.75 4.77
N ALA A 505 -19.43 -32.86 3.85
CA ALA A 505 -18.96 -31.72 3.10
C ALA A 505 -20.09 -31.11 2.27
N ASN A 506 -20.99 -31.93 1.70
CA ASN A 506 -21.99 -31.50 0.72
C ASN A 506 -23.38 -32.14 0.96
N PRO A 507 -24.45 -31.65 0.28
CA PRO A 507 -25.82 -32.15 0.48
C PRO A 507 -26.00 -33.65 0.18
N PHE A 508 -25.34 -34.19 -0.85
CA PHE A 508 -25.44 -35.61 -1.20
C PHE A 508 -24.82 -36.50 -0.12
N ALA A 509 -23.64 -36.12 0.39
CA ALA A 509 -22.98 -36.80 1.49
C ALA A 509 -23.77 -36.70 2.80
N ALA A 510 -24.46 -35.57 3.04
CA ALA A 510 -25.30 -35.37 4.23
C ALA A 510 -26.50 -36.32 4.24
N LEU A 511 -27.06 -36.62 3.06
CA LEU A 511 -28.11 -37.62 2.87
C LEU A 511 -27.59 -39.05 2.94
N GLY A 512 -26.27 -39.24 3.02
CA GLY A 512 -25.66 -40.56 3.10
C GLY A 512 -25.58 -41.31 1.78
N LEU A 513 -25.93 -40.67 0.66
CA LEU A 513 -25.87 -41.27 -0.68
C LEU A 513 -24.42 -41.59 -1.04
N SER A 514 -24.20 -42.62 -1.85
CA SER A 514 -22.93 -42.87 -2.56
C SER A 514 -22.90 -42.10 -3.88
N LEU A 515 -21.73 -42.02 -4.53
CA LEU A 515 -21.64 -41.42 -5.87
C LEU A 515 -22.55 -42.15 -6.86
N ALA A 516 -22.60 -43.49 -6.82
CA ALA A 516 -23.47 -44.28 -7.72
C ALA A 516 -24.96 -43.97 -7.49
N GLU A 517 -25.39 -43.85 -6.24
CA GLU A 517 -26.78 -43.49 -5.89
C GLU A 517 -27.10 -42.05 -6.26
N ALA A 518 -26.17 -41.11 -6.06
CA ALA A 518 -26.34 -39.72 -6.46
C ALA A 518 -26.46 -39.59 -7.99
N MET A 519 -25.69 -40.38 -8.75
CA MET A 519 -25.79 -40.45 -10.22
C MET A 519 -27.09 -41.11 -10.70
N ALA A 520 -27.68 -42.00 -9.89
CA ALA A 520 -28.96 -42.65 -10.18
C ALA A 520 -30.18 -41.93 -9.56
N ALA A 521 -29.95 -40.79 -8.87
CA ALA A 521 -30.98 -40.12 -8.10
C ALA A 521 -32.11 -39.58 -9.00
N LYS A 522 -33.34 -39.72 -8.50
CA LYS A 522 -34.59 -39.23 -9.09
C LYS A 522 -35.20 -38.15 -8.20
N PRO A 523 -36.10 -37.29 -8.73
CA PRO A 523 -36.92 -36.43 -7.88
C PRO A 523 -37.65 -37.29 -6.84
N SER A 524 -37.51 -36.99 -5.54
CA SER A 524 -37.91 -37.77 -4.33
C SER A 524 -36.77 -38.52 -3.61
N THR A 525 -35.58 -38.62 -4.20
CA THR A 525 -34.44 -39.27 -3.53
C THR A 525 -34.06 -38.55 -2.24
N GLY A 526 -34.13 -37.21 -2.22
CA GLY A 526 -33.87 -36.43 -1.03
C GLY A 526 -34.86 -36.76 0.08
N LYS A 527 -36.16 -36.71 -0.22
CA LYS A 527 -37.23 -37.09 0.71
C LYS A 527 -37.07 -38.51 1.26
N ASN A 528 -36.82 -39.50 0.40
CA ASN A 528 -36.65 -40.89 0.82
C ASN A 528 -35.43 -41.07 1.75
N ALA A 529 -34.33 -40.37 1.47
CA ALA A 529 -33.14 -40.40 2.33
C ALA A 529 -33.38 -39.71 3.69
N VAL A 530 -34.16 -38.63 3.73
CA VAL A 530 -34.58 -37.97 4.98
C VAL A 530 -35.43 -38.93 5.82
N GLU A 531 -36.42 -39.60 5.22
CA GLU A 531 -37.27 -40.59 5.91
C GLU A 531 -36.46 -41.77 6.45
N ALA A 532 -35.51 -42.28 5.67
CA ALA A 532 -34.59 -43.35 6.11
C ALA A 532 -33.71 -42.90 7.29
N PHE A 533 -33.21 -41.66 7.26
CA PHE A 533 -32.42 -41.09 8.35
C PHE A 533 -33.24 -40.89 9.63
N GLU A 534 -34.49 -40.42 9.52
CA GLU A 534 -35.40 -40.26 10.65
C GLU A 534 -35.77 -41.61 11.29
N ALA A 535 -36.02 -42.63 10.47
CA ALA A 535 -36.27 -43.99 10.94
C ALA A 535 -35.08 -44.54 11.74
N LEU A 536 -33.85 -44.25 11.33
CA LEU A 536 -32.63 -44.67 12.03
C LEU A 536 -32.44 -43.96 13.39
N LEU A 537 -32.79 -42.67 13.49
CA LEU A 537 -32.63 -41.90 14.73
C LEU A 537 -33.69 -42.23 15.80
N GLY A 538 -34.87 -42.66 15.39
CA GLY A 538 -36.02 -42.90 16.26
C GLY A 538 -36.56 -41.63 16.95
N PRO A 539 -37.61 -41.74 17.79
CA PRO A 539 -38.36 -40.59 18.32
C PRO A 539 -37.72 -39.85 19.52
N ARG A 540 -36.46 -40.12 19.87
CA ARG A 540 -35.82 -39.49 21.05
C ARG A 540 -35.70 -37.96 20.86
N ARG A 541 -36.14 -37.21 21.88
CA ARG A 541 -36.00 -35.75 22.03
C ARG A 541 -34.88 -35.45 23.02
N GLY A 542 -34.17 -34.34 22.84
CA GLY A 542 -33.18 -33.83 23.80
C GLY A 542 -31.71 -34.14 23.49
N ASP A 543 -31.40 -34.78 22.35
CA ASP A 543 -30.04 -34.91 21.84
C ASP A 543 -29.77 -33.81 20.82
N GLN A 544 -29.06 -32.75 21.25
CA GLN A 544 -28.78 -31.57 20.44
C GLN A 544 -28.03 -31.92 19.14
N GLN A 545 -27.15 -32.94 19.16
CA GLN A 545 -26.41 -33.35 17.96
C GLN A 545 -27.33 -34.04 16.96
N ALA A 546 -28.22 -34.92 17.44
CA ALA A 546 -29.22 -35.56 16.59
C ALA A 546 -30.21 -34.54 15.98
N GLU A 547 -30.62 -33.53 16.74
CA GLU A 547 -31.51 -32.47 16.25
C GLU A 547 -30.83 -31.59 15.19
N ALA A 548 -29.57 -31.19 15.42
CA ALA A 548 -28.78 -30.48 14.42
C ALA A 548 -28.56 -31.33 13.15
N ALA A 549 -28.32 -32.63 13.31
CA ALA A 549 -28.19 -33.56 12.19
C ALA A 549 -29.49 -33.68 11.39
N ARG A 550 -30.64 -33.83 12.06
CA ARG A 550 -31.97 -33.84 11.39
C ARG A 550 -32.21 -32.57 10.58
N SER A 551 -31.94 -31.39 11.18
CA SER A 551 -32.09 -30.11 10.48
C SER A 551 -31.22 -30.05 9.22
N ARG A 552 -29.97 -30.52 9.31
CA ARG A 552 -29.03 -30.54 8.19
C ARG A 552 -29.45 -31.52 7.10
N VAL A 553 -29.85 -32.75 7.46
CA VAL A 553 -30.30 -33.77 6.52
C VAL A 553 -31.59 -33.32 5.80
N LYS A 554 -32.53 -32.71 6.52
CA LYS A 554 -33.75 -32.17 5.92
C LYS A 554 -33.45 -31.05 4.92
N ALA A 555 -32.61 -30.08 5.30
CA ALA A 555 -32.18 -29.02 4.40
C ALA A 555 -31.45 -29.57 3.16
N ALA A 556 -30.59 -30.58 3.34
CA ALA A 556 -29.91 -31.26 2.24
C ALA A 556 -30.89 -32.01 1.32
N GLY A 557 -31.90 -32.68 1.88
CA GLY A 557 -32.93 -33.38 1.12
C GLY A 557 -33.75 -32.43 0.25
N GLU A 558 -34.20 -31.32 0.84
CA GLU A 558 -34.91 -30.26 0.11
C GLU A 558 -34.06 -29.65 -1.00
N ALA A 559 -32.76 -29.40 -0.75
CA ALA A 559 -31.84 -28.87 -1.75
C ALA A 559 -31.64 -29.86 -2.90
N VAL A 560 -31.37 -31.14 -2.60
CA VAL A 560 -31.15 -32.18 -3.62
C VAL A 560 -32.39 -32.42 -4.47
N ASP A 561 -33.59 -32.49 -3.87
CA ASP A 561 -34.83 -32.66 -4.64
C ASP A 561 -35.14 -31.44 -5.51
N LYS A 562 -34.86 -30.21 -5.04
CA LYS A 562 -34.98 -28.98 -5.86
C LYS A 562 -34.04 -29.01 -7.06
N MET A 563 -32.77 -29.37 -6.85
CA MET A 563 -31.78 -29.51 -7.93
C MET A 563 -32.22 -30.56 -8.95
N LEU A 564 -32.63 -31.75 -8.49
CA LEU A 564 -33.07 -32.85 -9.35
C LEU A 564 -34.33 -32.51 -10.14
N THR A 565 -35.25 -31.74 -9.56
CA THR A 565 -36.50 -31.28 -10.22
C THR A 565 -36.20 -30.24 -11.28
N GLN A 566 -35.26 -29.33 -11.02
CA GLN A 566 -34.86 -28.26 -11.95
C GLN A 566 -34.05 -28.82 -13.13
N ASP A 567 -33.01 -29.59 -12.84
CA ASP A 567 -32.10 -30.18 -13.82
C ASP A 567 -31.46 -31.45 -13.24
N THR A 568 -32.06 -32.60 -13.53
CA THR A 568 -31.57 -33.90 -13.05
C THR A 568 -30.14 -34.18 -13.50
N PHE A 569 -29.80 -33.89 -14.76
CA PHE A 569 -28.46 -34.11 -15.29
C PHE A 569 -27.45 -33.17 -14.63
N GLY A 570 -27.83 -31.91 -14.45
CA GLY A 570 -26.99 -30.94 -13.76
C GLY A 570 -26.70 -31.33 -12.32
N ALA A 571 -27.72 -31.76 -11.58
CA ALA A 571 -27.56 -32.23 -10.20
C ALA A 571 -26.60 -33.43 -10.10
N GLN A 572 -26.66 -34.36 -11.05
CA GLN A 572 -25.74 -35.50 -11.13
C GLN A 572 -24.29 -35.05 -11.42
N GLN A 573 -24.08 -34.14 -12.36
CA GLN A 573 -22.75 -33.58 -12.62
C GLN A 573 -22.19 -32.80 -11.42
N LEU A 574 -23.03 -32.07 -10.69
CA LEU A 574 -22.62 -31.42 -9.45
C LEU A 574 -22.26 -32.43 -8.37
N ALA A 575 -23.00 -33.54 -8.25
CA ALA A 575 -22.64 -34.63 -7.34
C ALA A 575 -21.25 -35.21 -7.68
N GLU A 576 -20.98 -35.49 -8.96
CA GLU A 576 -19.65 -35.95 -9.43
C GLU A 576 -18.54 -34.99 -8.98
N LEU A 577 -18.72 -33.67 -9.17
CA LEU A 577 -17.75 -32.66 -8.72
C LEU A 577 -17.53 -32.69 -7.20
N LEU A 578 -18.60 -32.76 -6.43
CA LEU A 578 -18.56 -32.74 -4.98
C LEU A 578 -17.88 -34.00 -4.42
N TYR A 579 -18.14 -35.18 -5.00
CA TYR A 579 -17.49 -36.43 -4.60
C TYR A 579 -16.02 -36.50 -4.99
N VAL A 580 -15.63 -35.97 -6.16
CA VAL A 580 -14.21 -35.90 -6.54
C VAL A 580 -13.40 -35.11 -5.51
N LEU A 581 -13.95 -34.00 -5.01
CA LEU A 581 -13.32 -33.25 -3.93
C LEU A 581 -13.29 -34.04 -2.62
N ASP A 582 -14.37 -34.77 -2.31
CA ASP A 582 -14.53 -35.52 -1.07
C ASP A 582 -13.55 -36.70 -0.95
N GLU A 583 -13.41 -37.48 -2.02
CA GLU A 583 -12.56 -38.68 -2.09
C GLU A 583 -11.07 -38.36 -1.96
N GLU A 584 -10.62 -37.21 -2.47
CA GLU A 584 -9.21 -36.82 -2.46
C GLU A 584 -8.88 -35.85 -1.32
N ASP A 585 -9.62 -35.91 -0.21
CA ASP A 585 -9.38 -35.06 0.96
C ASP A 585 -9.28 -33.58 0.56
N GLY A 586 -10.18 -33.12 -0.31
CA GLY A 586 -10.19 -31.75 -0.80
C GLY A 586 -9.09 -31.40 -1.81
N ILE A 587 -8.13 -32.26 -2.14
CA ILE A 587 -7.02 -31.93 -3.05
C ILE A 587 -7.20 -32.69 -4.36
N ILE A 588 -7.68 -32.00 -5.38
CA ILE A 588 -7.88 -32.63 -6.69
C ILE A 588 -6.50 -32.91 -7.33
N THR A 589 -6.17 -34.18 -7.51
CA THR A 589 -4.94 -34.59 -8.19
C THR A 589 -5.01 -34.21 -9.67
N GLN A 590 -3.85 -33.98 -10.30
CA GLN A 590 -3.81 -33.65 -11.72
C GLN A 590 -4.50 -34.72 -12.58
N GLN A 591 -4.30 -36.01 -12.26
CA GLN A 591 -4.91 -37.12 -12.99
C GLN A 591 -6.43 -37.13 -12.81
N ARG A 592 -6.93 -36.90 -11.58
CA ARG A 592 -8.36 -36.85 -11.30
C ARG A 592 -9.01 -35.63 -11.94
N ALA A 593 -8.37 -34.46 -11.88
CA ALA A 593 -8.83 -33.25 -12.55
C ALA A 593 -8.89 -33.44 -14.08
N ALA A 594 -7.86 -34.02 -14.67
CA ALA A 594 -7.81 -34.35 -16.09
C ALA A 594 -8.95 -35.31 -16.49
N ALA A 595 -9.17 -36.36 -15.70
CA ALA A 595 -10.27 -37.31 -15.90
C ALA A 595 -11.66 -36.63 -15.75
N LEU A 596 -11.82 -35.79 -14.72
CA LEU A 596 -13.04 -35.02 -14.45
C LEU A 596 -13.37 -34.03 -15.58
N LEU A 597 -12.36 -33.45 -16.21
CA LEU A 597 -12.52 -32.54 -17.33
C LEU A 597 -12.49 -33.26 -18.69
N LYS A 598 -12.21 -34.57 -18.73
CA LYS A 598 -12.03 -35.37 -19.95
C LYS A 598 -10.96 -34.80 -20.89
N ILE A 599 -9.85 -34.34 -20.32
CA ILE A 599 -8.69 -33.77 -21.03
C ILE A 599 -7.41 -34.49 -20.60
N PRO A 600 -6.32 -34.44 -21.38
CA PRO A 600 -5.04 -34.99 -20.94
C PRO A 600 -4.45 -34.18 -19.77
N PRO A 601 -3.74 -34.81 -18.83
CA PRO A 601 -3.04 -34.10 -17.75
C PRO A 601 -1.93 -33.21 -18.34
N GLY A 602 -1.79 -32.01 -17.80
CA GLY A 602 -0.84 -31.02 -18.31
C GLY A 602 -1.29 -30.33 -19.58
N CYS A 603 -2.58 -30.32 -19.86
CA CYS A 603 -3.17 -29.49 -20.90
C CYS A 603 -2.91 -27.99 -20.62
N GLY A 604 -3.01 -27.13 -21.63
CA GLY A 604 -2.99 -25.68 -21.38
C GLY A 604 -4.23 -25.22 -20.59
N GLU A 605 -4.10 -24.14 -19.81
CA GLU A 605 -5.21 -23.54 -19.04
C GLU A 605 -6.41 -23.16 -19.92
N ALA A 606 -6.16 -22.74 -21.17
CA ALA A 606 -7.21 -22.46 -22.15
C ALA A 606 -8.03 -23.73 -22.52
N VAL A 607 -7.39 -24.89 -22.64
CA VAL A 607 -8.05 -26.17 -22.97
C VAL A 607 -8.92 -26.62 -21.79
N ALA A 608 -8.38 -26.51 -20.57
CA ALA A 608 -9.13 -26.83 -19.36
C ALA A 608 -10.35 -25.91 -19.17
N ASN A 609 -10.20 -24.59 -19.39
CA ASN A 609 -11.32 -23.65 -19.36
C ASN A 609 -12.36 -23.98 -20.44
N GLY A 610 -11.94 -24.33 -21.65
CA GLY A 610 -12.84 -24.79 -22.72
C GLY A 610 -13.64 -26.02 -22.32
N ALA A 611 -13.01 -27.01 -21.71
CA ALA A 611 -13.68 -28.21 -21.20
C ALA A 611 -14.71 -27.89 -20.10
N VAL A 612 -14.39 -26.96 -19.19
CA VAL A 612 -15.33 -26.49 -18.17
C VAL A 612 -16.53 -25.76 -18.77
N SER A 613 -16.28 -24.86 -19.73
CA SER A 613 -17.34 -24.12 -20.41
C SER A 613 -18.32 -25.05 -21.12
N VAL A 614 -17.80 -26.07 -21.83
CA VAL A 614 -18.63 -27.04 -22.55
C VAL A 614 -19.41 -27.95 -21.60
N ARG A 615 -18.78 -28.44 -20.52
CA ARG A 615 -19.37 -29.50 -19.69
C ARG A 615 -20.21 -28.98 -18.52
N TYR A 616 -19.79 -27.90 -17.86
CA TYR A 616 -20.33 -27.51 -16.56
C TYR A 616 -20.98 -26.13 -16.51
N GLN A 617 -20.70 -25.23 -17.47
CA GLN A 617 -21.19 -23.85 -17.37
C GLN A 617 -22.71 -23.73 -17.43
N ALA A 618 -23.36 -24.41 -18.39
CA ALA A 618 -24.81 -24.43 -18.48
C ALA A 618 -25.45 -25.11 -17.26
N VAL A 619 -24.86 -26.23 -16.83
CA VAL A 619 -25.29 -27.02 -15.66
C VAL A 619 -25.27 -26.19 -14.38
N LEU A 620 -24.12 -25.63 -14.01
CA LEU A 620 -23.99 -24.85 -12.79
C LEU A 620 -24.77 -23.54 -12.85
N GLY A 621 -24.92 -22.96 -14.05
CA GLY A 621 -25.80 -21.82 -14.28
C GLY A 621 -27.27 -22.12 -13.99
N GLY A 622 -27.75 -23.29 -14.41
CA GLY A 622 -29.12 -23.76 -14.12
C GLY A 622 -29.35 -24.03 -12.63
N ILE A 623 -28.39 -24.68 -11.96
CA ILE A 623 -28.48 -24.97 -10.52
C ILE A 623 -28.40 -23.69 -9.68
N ALA A 624 -27.61 -22.69 -10.09
CA ALA A 624 -27.45 -21.44 -9.33
C ALA A 624 -28.78 -20.70 -9.08
N ALA A 625 -29.78 -20.89 -9.94
CA ALA A 625 -31.11 -20.31 -9.77
C ALA A 625 -31.88 -20.92 -8.57
N THR A 626 -31.57 -22.15 -8.18
CA THR A 626 -32.28 -22.89 -7.10
C THR A 626 -31.42 -23.11 -5.87
N CYS A 627 -30.13 -23.37 -6.04
CA CYS A 627 -29.16 -23.65 -4.98
C CYS A 627 -27.84 -22.87 -5.24
N PRO A 628 -27.84 -21.54 -5.03
CA PRO A 628 -26.69 -20.69 -5.38
C PRO A 628 -25.41 -21.05 -4.62
N SER A 629 -25.51 -21.44 -3.34
CA SER A 629 -24.37 -21.84 -2.51
C SER A 629 -23.62 -23.05 -3.09
N ASP A 630 -24.36 -24.08 -3.49
CA ASP A 630 -23.78 -25.32 -4.02
C ASP A 630 -23.23 -25.12 -5.44
N ALA A 631 -23.89 -24.28 -6.25
CA ALA A 631 -23.38 -23.88 -7.55
C ALA A 631 -22.06 -23.09 -7.43
N THR A 632 -21.97 -22.12 -6.51
CA THR A 632 -20.73 -21.38 -6.22
C THR A 632 -19.61 -22.34 -5.81
N ARG A 633 -19.92 -23.31 -4.94
CA ARG A 633 -18.94 -24.33 -4.56
C ARG A 633 -18.49 -25.19 -5.74
N GLY A 634 -19.41 -25.60 -6.60
CA GLY A 634 -19.09 -26.31 -7.84
C GLY A 634 -18.12 -25.51 -8.73
N TRP A 635 -18.33 -24.20 -8.85
CA TRP A 635 -17.42 -23.31 -9.56
C TRP A 635 -16.03 -23.23 -8.94
N ASP A 636 -15.93 -23.22 -7.61
CA ASP A 636 -14.64 -23.22 -6.93
C ASP A 636 -13.88 -24.54 -7.10
N ILE A 637 -14.58 -25.68 -7.05
CA ILE A 637 -14.02 -27.01 -7.38
C ILE A 637 -13.47 -27.02 -8.80
N LEU A 638 -14.23 -26.48 -9.76
CA LEU A 638 -13.81 -26.44 -11.16
C LEU A 638 -12.60 -25.53 -11.40
N ARG A 639 -12.49 -24.41 -10.69
CA ARG A 639 -11.29 -23.55 -10.74
C ARG A 639 -10.05 -24.31 -10.28
N GLU A 640 -10.16 -25.08 -9.20
CA GLU A 640 -9.06 -25.93 -8.72
C GLU A 640 -8.77 -27.09 -9.68
N ALA A 641 -9.80 -27.71 -10.27
CA ALA A 641 -9.63 -28.74 -11.29
C ALA A 641 -8.95 -28.21 -12.56
N ILE A 642 -9.33 -27.02 -13.04
CA ILE A 642 -8.67 -26.35 -14.17
C ILE A 642 -7.19 -26.17 -13.87
N ASP A 643 -6.86 -25.63 -12.69
CA ASP A 643 -5.48 -25.35 -12.30
C ASP A 643 -4.66 -26.65 -12.10
N ALA A 644 -5.25 -27.67 -11.48
CA ALA A 644 -4.64 -28.97 -11.28
C ALA A 644 -4.40 -29.70 -12.61
N ALA A 645 -5.39 -29.71 -13.51
CA ALA A 645 -5.27 -30.32 -14.84
C ALA A 645 -4.27 -29.57 -15.72
N ALA A 646 -4.25 -28.24 -15.65
CA ALA A 646 -3.39 -27.39 -16.46
C ALA A 646 -1.94 -27.27 -15.96
N ARG A 647 -1.66 -27.77 -14.75
CA ARG A 647 -0.30 -27.83 -14.20
C ARG A 647 0.61 -28.58 -15.18
N PRO A 648 1.82 -28.11 -15.49
CA PRO A 648 2.77 -28.90 -16.29
C PRO A 648 2.92 -30.30 -15.68
N ALA A 649 3.07 -31.34 -16.50
CA ALA A 649 3.26 -32.73 -16.06
C ALA A 649 4.60 -32.96 -15.30
N THR A 650 5.21 -31.90 -14.77
CA THR A 650 6.23 -31.98 -13.74
C THR A 650 5.66 -32.78 -12.57
N SER A 651 6.35 -33.86 -12.22
CA SER A 651 6.04 -34.72 -11.07
C SER A 651 5.58 -33.85 -9.90
N ILE A 652 4.38 -34.10 -9.35
CA ILE A 652 3.97 -33.54 -8.07
C ILE A 652 5.17 -33.68 -7.14
N TRP A 653 5.72 -32.56 -6.70
CA TRP A 653 6.95 -32.57 -5.94
C TRP A 653 6.68 -33.29 -4.64
N THR A 654 7.11 -34.53 -4.55
CA THR A 654 7.23 -35.26 -3.30
C THR A 654 8.58 -34.87 -2.68
N PRO A 655 8.59 -34.30 -1.47
CA PRO A 655 9.84 -34.02 -0.78
C PRO A 655 10.69 -35.31 -0.74
N PRO A 656 11.99 -35.27 -1.08
CA PRO A 656 12.85 -36.44 -1.00
C PRO A 656 12.80 -37.06 0.40
N ALA A 657 12.88 -38.39 0.52
CA ALA A 657 12.79 -39.11 1.80
C ALA A 657 13.85 -38.72 2.87
N GLY A 658 14.83 -37.87 2.53
CA GLY A 658 15.81 -37.28 3.44
C GLY A 658 15.74 -35.75 3.57
N ALA A 659 14.86 -35.08 2.82
CA ALA A 659 14.56 -33.66 3.00
C ALA A 659 13.70 -33.52 4.27
N ARG A 660 14.38 -33.69 5.43
CA ARG A 660 13.83 -33.69 6.78
C ARG A 660 13.07 -32.38 6.99
N GLY A 661 11.77 -32.41 6.70
CA GLY A 661 10.90 -31.26 6.89
C GLY A 661 11.42 -30.03 6.17
N VAL A 662 11.38 -30.02 4.84
CA VAL A 662 11.18 -28.72 4.19
C VAL A 662 9.97 -28.15 4.92
N GLU A 663 10.15 -27.04 5.62
CA GLU A 663 9.08 -26.30 6.29
C GLU A 663 8.25 -25.60 5.22
N VAL A 664 7.75 -26.41 4.27
CA VAL A 664 6.90 -26.02 3.16
C VAL A 664 5.68 -25.26 3.69
N SER A 665 5.32 -25.52 4.96
CA SER A 665 4.29 -24.83 5.75
C SER A 665 4.52 -23.35 5.99
N ALA A 666 5.70 -22.79 5.71
CA ALA A 666 6.00 -21.36 5.87
C ALA A 666 6.56 -20.68 4.60
N ALA A 667 6.61 -21.36 3.45
CA ALA A 667 7.16 -20.78 2.22
C ALA A 667 6.12 -19.97 1.41
N MET A 668 6.59 -19.01 0.61
CA MET A 668 5.75 -18.31 -0.37
C MET A 668 5.51 -19.18 -1.61
N GLY A 669 4.43 -18.89 -2.34
CA GLY A 669 4.00 -19.65 -3.51
C GLY A 669 3.43 -21.00 -3.08
N LEU A 670 3.81 -22.06 -3.80
CA LEU A 670 3.33 -23.43 -3.54
C LEU A 670 1.80 -23.48 -3.54
N ARG A 671 1.20 -22.90 -4.58
CA ARG A 671 -0.25 -22.79 -4.71
C ARG A 671 -0.97 -24.11 -4.49
N ASP A 672 -0.37 -25.19 -4.97
CA ASP A 672 -0.84 -26.57 -4.81
C ASP A 672 -0.89 -27.08 -3.37
N LEU A 673 -0.20 -26.40 -2.46
CA LEU A 673 -0.20 -26.69 -1.02
C LEU A 673 -0.96 -25.63 -0.22
N LYS A 674 -1.32 -24.50 -0.84
CA LYS A 674 -2.12 -23.43 -0.22
C LYS A 674 -3.60 -23.52 -0.58
N ARG A 675 -3.94 -24.20 -1.66
CA ARG A 675 -5.30 -24.34 -2.17
C ARG A 675 -5.64 -25.79 -2.55
N PRO A 676 -6.92 -26.18 -2.39
CA PRO A 676 -7.99 -25.44 -1.73
C PRO A 676 -7.90 -25.44 -0.19
N ARG A 677 -7.03 -26.28 0.39
CA ARG A 677 -6.72 -26.29 1.82
C ARG A 677 -5.48 -25.43 2.10
N ARG A 678 -5.56 -24.52 3.07
CA ARG A 678 -4.40 -23.77 3.58
C ARG A 678 -3.51 -24.71 4.40
N LEU A 679 -2.73 -25.58 3.75
CA LEU A 679 -1.75 -26.43 4.45
C LEU A 679 -0.55 -25.60 4.94
N VAL A 680 -0.35 -24.44 4.32
CA VAL A 680 0.80 -23.55 4.44
C VAL A 680 0.29 -22.13 4.71
N GLY A 681 0.64 -21.55 5.86
CA GLY A 681 0.42 -20.14 6.18
C GLY A 681 1.74 -19.38 6.03
N LEU A 682 1.69 -18.07 5.81
CA LEU A 682 2.90 -17.25 5.91
C LEU A 682 3.24 -17.07 7.40
N GLU A 683 4.07 -17.96 7.94
CA GLU A 683 4.66 -17.80 9.26
C GLU A 683 5.90 -16.92 9.14
N PHE A 684 5.77 -15.70 9.63
CA PHE A 684 6.77 -14.67 9.50
C PHE A 684 7.44 -14.43 10.86
N ALA A 685 8.76 -14.40 10.83
CA ALA A 685 9.62 -14.04 11.95
C ALA A 685 10.19 -12.64 11.68
N GLY A 686 10.12 -11.74 12.66
CA GLY A 686 10.68 -10.40 12.52
C GLY A 686 11.18 -9.87 13.85
N GLU A 687 12.40 -9.30 13.85
CA GLU A 687 12.99 -8.62 14.99
C GLU A 687 13.69 -7.34 14.51
N VAL A 688 13.71 -6.31 15.34
CA VAL A 688 14.43 -5.06 15.07
C VAL A 688 15.61 -4.93 16.02
N PHE A 689 16.79 -4.69 15.46
CA PHE A 689 18.03 -4.47 16.21
C PHE A 689 18.40 -2.99 16.15
N ARG A 690 18.63 -2.39 17.32
CA ARG A 690 19.19 -1.04 17.41
C ARG A 690 20.72 -1.10 17.47
N ILE A 691 21.38 -0.45 16.52
CA ILE A 691 22.83 -0.38 16.42
C ILE A 691 23.28 0.91 17.12
N GLU A 692 23.83 0.75 18.33
CA GLU A 692 24.37 1.88 19.08
C GLU A 692 25.63 2.48 18.40
N PRO A 693 25.87 3.79 18.54
CA PRO A 693 27.09 4.42 18.04
C PRO A 693 28.36 3.71 18.54
N GLY A 694 29.25 3.38 17.62
CA GLY A 694 30.51 2.68 17.93
C GLY A 694 30.39 1.15 18.03
N ASN A 695 29.18 0.60 18.12
CA ASN A 695 28.99 -0.84 18.09
C ASN A 695 29.12 -1.39 16.67
N THR A 696 29.67 -2.59 16.56
CA THR A 696 29.73 -3.35 15.31
C THR A 696 28.72 -4.48 15.39
N LEU A 697 27.99 -4.71 14.30
CA LEU A 697 27.06 -5.82 14.18
C LEU A 697 27.32 -6.51 12.83
N CYS A 698 27.35 -7.84 12.83
CA CYS A 698 27.45 -8.62 11.61
C CYS A 698 26.19 -9.45 11.42
N LEU A 699 25.49 -9.25 10.31
CA LEU A 699 24.34 -10.05 9.93
C LEU A 699 24.75 -11.09 8.90
N LEU A 700 24.36 -12.34 9.14
CA LEU A 700 24.49 -13.45 8.21
C LEU A 700 23.10 -13.92 7.80
N MET A 701 22.81 -13.94 6.50
CA MET A 701 21.57 -14.49 5.95
C MET A 701 21.94 -15.77 5.19
N MET A 702 21.25 -16.87 5.47
CA MET A 702 21.62 -18.19 4.98
C MET A 702 20.41 -18.94 4.44
N THR A 703 20.63 -19.69 3.37
CA THR A 703 19.65 -20.60 2.76
C THR A 703 19.47 -21.85 3.60
N ASP A 704 18.44 -22.64 3.28
CA ASP A 704 18.11 -23.88 3.99
C ASP A 704 19.25 -24.91 3.89
N GLY A 705 19.93 -24.96 2.74
CA GLY A 705 21.07 -25.86 2.50
C GLY A 705 22.27 -25.62 3.44
N ALA A 706 22.34 -24.46 4.09
CA ALA A 706 23.42 -24.12 5.00
C ALA A 706 23.07 -24.34 6.49
N GLN A 707 21.94 -25.01 6.79
CA GLN A 707 21.50 -25.30 8.17
C GLN A 707 22.56 -26.02 9.02
N SER A 708 23.41 -26.85 8.40
CA SER A 708 24.45 -27.62 9.09
C SER A 708 25.54 -26.78 9.74
N VAL A 709 25.72 -25.53 9.30
CA VAL A 709 26.71 -24.61 9.87
C VAL A 709 26.27 -24.21 11.27
N GLN A 710 27.11 -24.48 12.26
CA GLN A 710 26.85 -24.20 13.67
C GLN A 710 27.13 -22.74 14.03
N PRO A 711 26.45 -22.15 15.03
CA PRO A 711 26.72 -20.77 15.48
C PRO A 711 28.18 -20.53 15.85
N SER A 712 28.88 -21.52 16.43
CA SER A 712 30.31 -21.42 16.76
C SER A 712 31.20 -21.27 15.52
N GLN A 713 30.91 -21.99 14.43
CA GLN A 713 31.62 -21.87 13.16
C GLN A 713 31.38 -20.52 12.51
N MET A 714 30.16 -19.99 12.63
CA MET A 714 29.84 -18.63 12.16
C MET A 714 30.61 -17.58 12.96
N ALA A 715 30.64 -17.69 14.29
CA ALA A 715 31.38 -16.79 15.16
C ALA A 715 32.88 -16.76 14.80
N GLU A 716 33.49 -17.94 14.59
CA GLU A 716 34.88 -18.06 14.18
C GLU A 716 35.14 -17.42 12.80
N ALA A 717 34.26 -17.68 11.83
CA ALA A 717 34.38 -17.11 10.49
C ALA A 717 34.24 -15.56 10.50
N VAL A 718 33.32 -15.03 11.30
CA VAL A 718 33.15 -13.57 11.48
C VAL A 718 34.38 -12.96 12.15
N ALA A 719 34.87 -13.57 13.22
CA ALA A 719 36.09 -13.14 13.91
C ALA A 719 37.29 -13.10 12.96
N ALA A 720 37.48 -14.15 12.16
CA ALA A 720 38.57 -14.25 11.19
C ALA A 720 38.46 -13.17 10.09
N ASN A 721 37.26 -12.89 9.60
CA ASN A 721 37.03 -11.84 8.60
C ASN A 721 37.33 -10.44 9.17
N GLN A 722 36.87 -10.17 10.38
CA GLN A 722 37.13 -8.90 11.06
C GLN A 722 38.63 -8.68 11.29
N ALA A 723 39.35 -9.70 11.77
CA ALA A 723 40.79 -9.64 11.97
C ALA A 723 41.54 -9.33 10.66
N ARG A 724 41.14 -9.93 9.53
CA ARG A 724 41.70 -9.63 8.20
C ARG A 724 41.45 -8.18 7.76
N ARG A 725 40.26 -7.63 8.06
CA ARG A 725 39.94 -6.23 7.73
C ARG A 725 40.79 -5.25 8.54
N VAL A 726 40.91 -5.47 9.84
CA VAL A 726 41.77 -4.66 10.72
C VAL A 726 43.22 -4.75 10.26
N GLY A 727 43.72 -5.95 9.94
CA GLY A 727 45.07 -6.15 9.41
C GLY A 727 45.33 -5.37 8.10
N ARG A 728 44.38 -5.38 7.16
CA ARG A 728 44.50 -4.61 5.91
C ARG A 728 44.47 -3.09 6.12
N LEU A 729 43.68 -2.61 7.09
CA LEU A 729 43.64 -1.20 7.44
C LEU A 729 44.96 -0.74 8.07
N ASN A 730 45.51 -1.55 8.99
CA ASN A 730 46.80 -1.26 9.62
C ASN A 730 47.95 -1.27 8.59
N GLN A 731 47.95 -2.22 7.65
CA GLN A 731 48.92 -2.23 6.54
C GLN A 731 48.81 -1.00 5.63
N ARG A 732 47.59 -0.52 5.35
CA ARG A 732 47.41 0.72 4.57
C ARG A 732 47.89 1.94 5.33
N ALA A 733 47.62 2.03 6.63
CA ALA A 733 48.08 3.13 7.47
C ALA A 733 49.61 3.16 7.60
N SER A 734 50.26 2.00 7.76
CA SER A 734 51.73 1.93 7.85
C SER A 734 52.42 2.35 6.55
N VAL A 735 51.84 2.02 5.39
CA VAL A 735 52.36 2.45 4.08
C VAL A 735 52.18 3.95 3.84
N SER A 736 51.12 4.57 4.38
CA SER A 736 50.94 6.02 4.28
C SER A 736 51.85 6.82 5.20
N THR A 737 52.26 6.28 6.35
CA THR A 737 53.19 6.95 7.27
C THR A 737 54.66 6.79 6.87
N SER A 738 54.98 5.85 5.97
CA SER A 738 56.33 5.66 5.44
C SER A 738 56.60 6.48 4.16
N ARG A 739 55.62 7.22 3.65
CA ARG A 739 55.75 8.21 2.57
C ARG A 739 55.58 9.59 3.15
#